data_AF-A0A1V4YC56-F1
#
_entry.id   AF-A0A1V4YC56-F1
#
_cell.length_a   1.000
_cell.length_b   1.000
_cell.length_c   1.000
_cell.angle_alpha   90.00
_cell.angle_beta   90.00
_cell.angle_gamma   90.00
#
_symmetry.space_group_name_H-M   'P 1'
#
loop_
_entity.id
_entity.type
_entity.pdbx_description
1 polymer ?
#
loop_
_entity_poly.entity_id
_entity_poly.type
_entity_poly.pdbx_seq_one_letter_code
_entity_poly.pdbx_strand_id
1 'polypeptide(L)'
;MALVLAEGLALKAPKVLKHVKKLQMDGWDWLETLIAGTKSSGDEEDQKTVGVKPKDKYLRDLIAGRPVFSHPSRPGGFRLRYGRSRNTSFAAAGISPASMVILDEFIAPGTQLKVERPGKAAGMAPVDSIEGPTVRLRSGDVLRIDDVEEARLLHKEVEYIIDIGEILINYGDFLENNHVLVPSPYCFEWWIQEYSVATGEDGSLKPELKHPSQEVALEICEKYNIPLHPDFTYLWHDINANDFIRLAEFIEEHGSLDEKHSTLSLPHKLSVDSGIKILLENMLVLHKLSEDALLISQPLALLRCLGMGTDLHRNWTKIDAETGLDAVNKVSGLIVRARAPSRIGARMGRPEKSDKRMMSPAPHVLFPIGETGGNTRKLEDAASYKESVNAKVGLIRVEIGSRICPACGMDSYEFRCECGEFTIPKLSCPRCGLSINKETCPKCGVNTTCARMQNLDFKNIYQRAFEKLGERESNLDAIKGVKRMMSRNMTPEPLEKGILRAKHELFTFKDGTVRYDMSDIPLTHIRADELGIHVEKLLEIGYSEDIYGKPLTSEDQVVCLKVQDIVVSYDCAEYLLKTTRYIDDLLSKYYHLEPYYNAQNIEDLVGALVMGLAPHTSAGVLGRLVGFTRAAVGYAHPFFHAAKRRNCDGDEDCVMLLMDGLINFSREYLPDKRGGKMDAPLVLTTRLDPSEVDKEAHNIDVCDHYPLEFYEATLKYTNPKELESKMDLVSSRLGTPLQYDKFMFTYDTSDIAMGPTVSAYKTLGSMVEKMDAQLALADKIRAVDASDVAERVLVSHFLPDLFGNLRAFSRQSTRCIKCDEKFRRPPLTGVCPKCGGRVILTVHEGAVKKYLEVSKKVAVDYNVSAYTRQRIELIGLDIKSLFENDKSKQTGLSEFM
;
A
#
# COMPACT_ATOMS: atom_id res chain seq x y z
N MET A 1 4.19 -18.80 23.65
CA MET A 1 3.02 -19.49 24.25
C MET A 1 1.78 -18.59 24.27
N ALA A 2 1.86 -17.35 24.79
CA ALA A 2 0.72 -16.43 24.82
C ALA A 2 0.04 -16.19 23.45
N LEU A 3 0.81 -15.91 22.38
CA LEU A 3 0.26 -15.69 21.03
C LEU A 3 -0.50 -16.92 20.49
N VAL A 4 0.03 -18.13 20.70
CA VAL A 4 -0.61 -19.37 20.26
C VAL A 4 -1.96 -19.56 20.94
N LEU A 5 -2.06 -19.23 22.23
CA LEU A 5 -3.31 -19.32 22.99
C LEU A 5 -4.32 -18.26 22.56
N ALA A 6 -3.92 -16.99 22.49
CA ALA A 6 -4.82 -15.88 22.22
C ALA A 6 -5.17 -15.75 20.72
N GLU A 7 -4.17 -15.60 19.85
CA GLU A 7 -4.36 -15.33 18.42
C GLU A 7 -4.54 -16.60 17.58
N GLY A 8 -4.00 -17.73 18.05
CA GLY A 8 -4.18 -19.03 17.42
C GLY A 8 -5.48 -19.69 17.86
N LEU A 9 -5.53 -20.14 19.12
CA LEU A 9 -6.60 -20.99 19.60
C LEU A 9 -7.91 -20.23 19.86
N ALA A 10 -7.88 -19.14 20.63
CA ALA A 10 -9.09 -18.39 20.96
C ALA A 10 -9.64 -17.61 19.76
N LEU A 11 -8.81 -16.79 19.10
CA LEU A 11 -9.25 -15.94 17.98
C LEU A 11 -9.67 -16.75 16.74
N LYS A 12 -9.04 -17.91 16.48
CA LYS A 12 -9.38 -18.78 15.33
C LYS A 12 -10.15 -20.03 15.73
N ALA A 13 -10.77 -20.06 16.92
CA ALA A 13 -11.54 -21.19 17.41
C ALA A 13 -12.53 -21.77 16.38
N PRO A 14 -13.30 -20.97 15.61
CA PRO A 14 -14.19 -21.51 14.58
C PRO A 14 -13.47 -22.28 13.46
N LYS A 15 -12.31 -21.77 13.01
CA LYS A 15 -11.49 -22.45 11.99
C LYS A 15 -10.87 -23.73 12.55
N VAL A 16 -10.36 -23.69 13.78
CA VAL A 16 -9.79 -24.87 14.46
C VAL A 16 -10.86 -25.96 14.63
N LEU A 17 -12.05 -25.60 15.09
CA LEU A 17 -13.18 -26.52 15.22
C LEU A 17 -13.55 -27.19 13.89
N LYS A 18 -13.54 -26.44 12.77
CA LYS A 18 -13.79 -27.00 11.43
C LYS A 18 -12.77 -28.10 11.08
N HIS A 19 -11.50 -27.90 11.41
CA HIS A 19 -10.46 -28.91 11.18
C HIS A 19 -10.59 -30.11 12.13
N VAL A 20 -10.88 -29.87 13.41
CA VAL A 20 -11.16 -30.92 14.41
C VAL A 20 -12.31 -31.83 13.94
N LYS A 21 -13.42 -31.24 13.47
CA LYS A 21 -14.56 -32.00 12.92
C LYS A 21 -14.19 -32.75 11.64
N LYS A 22 -13.45 -32.12 10.72
CA LYS A 22 -13.00 -32.76 9.47
C LYS A 22 -12.07 -33.95 9.73
N LEU A 23 -11.21 -33.85 10.75
CA LEU A 23 -10.25 -34.87 11.13
C LEU A 23 -10.79 -35.85 12.18
N GLN A 24 -12.02 -35.67 12.65
CA GLN A 24 -12.68 -36.49 13.68
C GLN A 24 -11.84 -36.64 14.96
N MET A 25 -11.37 -35.50 15.51
CA MET A 25 -10.56 -35.48 16.73
C MET A 25 -11.44 -35.30 17.98
N ASP A 26 -11.36 -36.24 18.93
CA ASP A 26 -12.10 -36.19 20.20
C ASP A 26 -11.49 -35.21 21.22
N GLY A 27 -12.30 -34.75 22.20
CA GLY A 27 -11.85 -33.95 23.35
C GLY A 27 -11.77 -32.43 23.12
N TRP A 28 -12.35 -31.94 22.01
CA TRP A 28 -12.31 -30.52 21.61
C TRP A 28 -13.68 -29.81 21.71
N ASP A 29 -14.69 -30.44 22.32
CA ASP A 29 -16.06 -29.90 22.42
C ASP A 29 -16.12 -28.56 23.16
N TRP A 30 -15.16 -28.30 24.05
CA TRP A 30 -15.03 -27.03 24.76
C TRP A 30 -14.81 -25.83 23.82
N LEU A 31 -14.30 -26.05 22.59
CA LEU A 31 -14.21 -25.00 21.57
C LEU A 31 -15.60 -24.52 21.13
N GLU A 32 -16.59 -25.41 21.11
CA GLU A 32 -17.98 -25.03 20.80
C GLU A 32 -18.54 -24.14 21.89
N THR A 33 -18.25 -24.46 23.17
CA THR A 33 -18.62 -23.62 24.31
C THR A 33 -17.97 -22.23 24.24
N LEU A 34 -16.68 -22.18 23.87
CA LEU A 34 -15.95 -20.92 23.70
C LEU A 34 -16.57 -20.04 22.59
N ILE A 35 -16.89 -20.65 21.44
CA ILE A 35 -17.50 -19.93 20.30
C ILE A 35 -18.92 -19.46 20.66
N ALA A 36 -19.73 -20.31 21.30
CA ALA A 36 -21.09 -19.97 21.72
C ALA A 36 -21.11 -18.81 22.73
N GLY A 37 -20.14 -18.77 23.66
CA GLY A 37 -19.99 -17.66 24.61
C GLY A 37 -19.54 -16.34 23.97
N THR A 38 -19.05 -16.35 22.72
CA THR A 38 -18.62 -15.14 22.01
C THR A 38 -19.76 -14.51 21.18
N LYS A 39 -20.74 -15.30 20.73
CA LYS A 39 -21.88 -14.82 19.93
C LYS A 39 -22.82 -13.88 20.68
N SER A 40 -22.80 -13.89 22.01
CA SER A 40 -23.72 -13.14 22.87
C SER A 40 -23.33 -11.67 23.15
N SER A 41 -22.37 -11.08 22.42
CA SER A 41 -21.89 -9.71 22.76
C SER A 41 -21.49 -8.77 21.62
N GLY A 42 -22.07 -8.87 20.41
CA GLY A 42 -22.00 -7.71 19.49
C GLY A 42 -22.30 -7.90 18.00
N ASP A 43 -22.36 -9.12 17.45
CA ASP A 43 -22.40 -9.32 15.98
C ASP A 43 -23.80 -9.66 15.41
N GLU A 44 -24.80 -9.98 16.25
CA GLU A 44 -26.15 -10.34 15.77
C GLU A 44 -27.10 -9.15 15.52
N GLU A 45 -26.73 -7.92 15.90
CA GLU A 45 -27.59 -6.75 15.69
C GLU A 45 -27.53 -6.16 14.27
N ASP A 46 -26.57 -6.55 13.43
CA ASP A 46 -26.42 -6.03 12.06
C ASP A 46 -27.35 -6.73 11.03
N GLN A 47 -28.06 -7.80 11.40
CA GLN A 47 -28.84 -8.62 10.47
C GLN A 47 -30.35 -8.28 10.39
N LYS A 48 -30.87 -7.31 11.14
CA LYS A 48 -32.33 -7.05 11.24
C LYS A 48 -32.80 -5.62 10.98
N THR A 49 -31.94 -4.69 10.57
CA THR A 49 -32.35 -3.35 10.11
C THR A 49 -32.25 -3.22 8.60
N VAL A 50 -33.20 -2.53 7.97
CA VAL A 50 -33.13 -2.11 6.56
C VAL A 50 -31.89 -1.20 6.41
N GLY A 51 -30.80 -1.73 5.87
CA GLY A 51 -29.55 -1.00 5.63
C GLY A 51 -28.38 -1.37 6.55
N VAL A 52 -27.15 -1.24 6.02
CA VAL A 52 -25.89 -1.50 6.74
C VAL A 52 -25.38 -0.23 7.43
N LYS A 53 -25.21 -0.27 8.75
CA LYS A 53 -24.74 0.89 9.54
C LYS A 53 -23.32 1.34 9.15
N PRO A 54 -23.01 2.65 9.23
CA PRO A 54 -21.66 3.17 8.96
C PRO A 54 -20.64 2.67 9.99
N LYS A 55 -19.39 2.43 9.57
CA LYS A 55 -18.31 1.91 10.45
C LYS A 55 -17.15 2.90 10.61
N ASP A 56 -16.97 3.46 11.81
CA ASP A 56 -15.89 4.40 12.13
C ASP A 56 -14.51 3.76 12.43
N LYS A 57 -14.39 2.43 12.34
CA LYS A 57 -13.21 1.72 12.83
C LYS A 57 -11.91 2.16 12.15
N TYR A 58 -11.95 2.49 10.86
CA TYR A 58 -10.76 2.92 10.14
C TYR A 58 -10.22 4.26 10.65
N LEU A 59 -11.07 5.17 11.18
CA LEU A 59 -10.68 6.51 11.66
C LEU A 59 -9.98 6.55 13.03
N ARG A 60 -9.96 5.44 13.80
CA ARG A 60 -9.47 5.46 15.19
C ARG A 60 -7.97 5.76 15.37
N ASP A 61 -7.13 5.33 14.41
CA ASP A 61 -5.67 5.46 14.49
C ASP A 61 -5.16 6.46 13.44
N LEU A 62 -5.58 7.71 13.52
CA LEU A 62 -5.27 8.74 12.53
C LEU A 62 -3.91 9.39 12.81
N ILE A 63 -2.94 9.15 11.94
CA ILE A 63 -1.58 9.67 12.08
C ILE A 63 -1.47 10.95 11.26
N ALA A 64 -0.68 11.92 11.75
CA ALA A 64 -0.39 13.15 11.01
C ALA A 64 0.28 12.84 9.65
N GLY A 65 -0.16 13.54 8.61
CA GLY A 65 0.24 13.31 7.23
C GLY A 65 -0.56 12.23 6.49
N ARG A 66 -1.55 11.60 7.13
CA ARG A 66 -2.38 10.57 6.49
C ARG A 66 -3.81 11.09 6.34
N PRO A 67 -4.15 11.72 5.20
CA PRO A 67 -5.44 12.36 5.03
C PRO A 67 -6.61 11.39 5.13
N VAL A 68 -7.74 11.93 5.58
CA VAL A 68 -9.06 11.29 5.48
C VAL A 68 -9.68 11.80 4.20
N PHE A 69 -10.16 10.89 3.35
CA PHE A 69 -10.78 11.26 2.07
C PHE A 69 -12.31 11.30 2.18
N SER A 70 -12.88 10.48 3.07
CA SER A 70 -14.32 10.50 3.35
C SER A 70 -14.59 9.93 4.73
N HIS A 71 -15.56 10.52 5.45
CA HIS A 71 -16.21 9.88 6.59
C HIS A 71 -17.12 8.71 6.15
N PRO A 72 -17.55 7.84 7.07
CA PRO A 72 -18.30 6.64 6.73
C PRO A 72 -19.65 6.97 6.08
N SER A 73 -19.95 6.31 4.97
CA SER A 73 -21.20 6.46 4.20
C SER A 73 -21.65 7.91 3.91
N ARG A 74 -20.74 8.89 3.87
CA ARG A 74 -21.07 10.32 3.76
C ARG A 74 -21.19 10.80 2.30
N PRO A 75 -22.17 11.65 1.94
CA PRO A 75 -22.25 12.27 0.62
C PRO A 75 -20.97 13.04 0.24
N GLY A 76 -20.60 12.94 -1.03
CA GLY A 76 -19.32 13.44 -1.57
C GLY A 76 -18.13 12.48 -1.36
N GLY A 77 -18.32 11.38 -0.62
CA GLY A 77 -17.33 10.32 -0.45
C GLY A 77 -17.25 9.41 -1.68
N PHE A 78 -16.37 8.40 -1.63
CA PHE A 78 -16.17 7.51 -2.78
C PHE A 78 -17.47 6.79 -3.13
N ARG A 79 -17.97 6.97 -4.36
CA ARG A 79 -19.11 6.24 -4.87
C ARG A 79 -18.68 4.81 -5.14
N LEU A 80 -19.33 3.83 -4.50
CA LEU A 80 -19.00 2.43 -4.77
C LEU A 80 -19.34 2.10 -6.21
N ARG A 81 -18.41 1.48 -6.94
CA ARG A 81 -18.66 0.84 -8.24
C ARG A 81 -18.29 -0.63 -8.13
N TYR A 82 -19.22 -1.51 -8.50
CA TYR A 82 -18.94 -2.95 -8.54
C TYR A 82 -18.23 -3.31 -9.84
N GLY A 83 -17.11 -4.02 -9.71
CA GLY A 83 -16.40 -4.58 -10.84
C GLY A 83 -14.93 -4.81 -10.56
N ARG A 84 -14.24 -5.30 -11.59
CA ARG A 84 -12.84 -5.64 -11.52
C ARG A 84 -12.13 -5.14 -12.77
N SER A 85 -11.01 -4.46 -12.57
CA SER A 85 -10.06 -4.16 -13.62
C SER A 85 -8.91 -5.16 -13.61
N ARG A 86 -8.14 -5.19 -14.69
CA ARG A 86 -6.98 -6.07 -14.82
C ARG A 86 -5.92 -5.87 -13.74
N ASN A 87 -5.85 -4.69 -13.11
CA ASN A 87 -4.93 -4.32 -12.03
C ASN A 87 -5.59 -4.22 -10.62
N THR A 88 -6.81 -4.76 -10.44
CA THR A 88 -7.54 -4.77 -9.15
C THR A 88 -7.94 -6.20 -8.73
N SER A 89 -8.70 -6.33 -7.63
CA SER A 89 -9.04 -7.58 -6.91
C SER A 89 -7.99 -8.01 -5.89
N PHE A 90 -8.25 -9.07 -5.14
CA PHE A 90 -7.33 -9.65 -4.17
C PHE A 90 -6.88 -8.62 -3.13
N ALA A 91 -7.87 -7.90 -2.59
CA ALA A 91 -7.72 -6.75 -1.71
C ALA A 91 -7.09 -5.49 -2.34
N ALA A 92 -7.09 -5.35 -3.66
CA ALA A 92 -6.80 -4.09 -4.35
C ALA A 92 -8.07 -3.49 -4.99
N ALA A 93 -8.21 -2.17 -4.91
CA ALA A 93 -9.35 -1.42 -5.43
C ALA A 93 -8.89 -0.38 -6.47
N GLY A 94 -9.80 -0.05 -7.40
CA GLY A 94 -9.54 0.93 -8.46
C GLY A 94 -10.03 2.32 -8.09
N ILE A 95 -9.27 3.35 -8.44
CA ILE A 95 -9.67 4.76 -8.34
C ILE A 95 -9.29 5.47 -9.65
N SER A 96 -10.09 6.46 -10.05
CA SER A 96 -9.73 7.33 -11.18
C SER A 96 -8.38 8.02 -10.94
N PRO A 97 -7.45 7.96 -11.89
CA PRO A 97 -6.19 8.70 -11.83
C PRO A 97 -6.40 10.22 -11.68
N ALA A 98 -7.50 10.78 -12.20
CA ALA A 98 -7.86 12.18 -11.98
C ALA A 98 -8.15 12.47 -10.50
N SER A 99 -8.87 11.57 -9.79
CA SER A 99 -9.08 11.68 -8.34
C SER A 99 -7.74 11.64 -7.59
N MET A 100 -6.79 10.80 -8.01
CA MET A 100 -5.47 10.73 -7.38
C MET A 100 -4.73 12.07 -7.44
N VAL A 101 -4.82 12.78 -8.56
CA VAL A 101 -4.21 14.12 -8.74
C VAL A 101 -4.95 15.16 -7.90
N ILE A 102 -6.27 15.29 -8.06
CA ILE A 102 -7.09 16.33 -7.38
C ILE A 102 -7.03 16.21 -5.85
N LEU A 103 -6.82 15.02 -5.31
CA LEU A 103 -6.62 14.78 -3.88
C LEU A 103 -5.18 15.09 -3.43
N ASP A 104 -4.60 16.17 -3.97
CA ASP A 104 -3.24 16.68 -3.71
C ASP A 104 -2.14 15.60 -3.82
N GLU A 105 -2.28 14.66 -4.77
CA GLU A 105 -1.34 13.55 -5.05
C GLU A 105 -1.00 12.66 -3.83
N PHE A 106 -1.85 12.63 -2.79
CA PHE A 106 -1.64 11.76 -1.64
C PHE A 106 -1.82 10.28 -1.96
N ILE A 107 -2.64 9.98 -2.98
CA ILE A 107 -2.88 8.63 -3.49
C ILE A 107 -2.02 8.45 -4.73
N ALA A 108 -1.15 7.45 -4.70
CA ALA A 108 -0.42 6.94 -5.85
C ALA A 108 -0.73 5.44 -6.04
N PRO A 109 -0.50 4.85 -7.22
CA PRO A 109 -0.58 3.40 -7.40
C PRO A 109 0.25 2.67 -6.33
N GLY A 110 -0.36 1.74 -5.61
CA GLY A 110 0.27 1.05 -4.48
C GLY A 110 0.01 1.67 -3.10
N THR A 111 -0.56 2.87 -3.03
CA THR A 111 -0.94 3.48 -1.74
C THR A 111 -2.03 2.63 -1.10
N GLN A 112 -1.80 2.22 0.15
CA GLN A 112 -2.80 1.53 0.94
C GLN A 112 -3.83 2.54 1.43
N LEU A 113 -5.10 2.34 1.14
CA LEU A 113 -6.20 3.02 1.81
C LEU A 113 -6.84 2.09 2.84
N LYS A 114 -7.13 2.62 4.03
CA LYS A 114 -8.01 1.93 4.97
C LYS A 114 -9.44 2.28 4.60
N VAL A 115 -10.17 1.29 4.12
CA VAL A 115 -11.55 1.43 3.65
C VAL A 115 -12.54 1.03 4.75
N GLU A 116 -13.75 1.56 4.65
CA GLU A 116 -14.85 1.24 5.56
C GLU A 116 -15.34 -0.21 5.37
N ARG A 117 -15.40 -0.65 4.11
CA ARG A 117 -15.99 -1.92 3.65
C ARG A 117 -15.51 -2.22 2.21
N PRO A 118 -15.55 -3.49 1.74
CA PRO A 118 -15.88 -4.71 2.50
C PRO A 118 -14.74 -5.18 3.42
N GLY A 119 -13.49 -4.83 3.11
CA GLY A 119 -12.29 -5.17 3.89
C GLY A 119 -11.82 -4.07 4.85
N LYS A 120 -10.64 -4.25 5.45
CA LYS A 120 -10.01 -3.26 6.35
C LYS A 120 -9.10 -2.27 5.63
N ALA A 121 -8.51 -2.72 4.53
CA ALA A 121 -7.57 -1.98 3.73
C ALA A 121 -7.60 -2.50 2.29
N ALA A 122 -7.20 -1.65 1.37
CA ALA A 122 -6.99 -2.03 -0.02
C ALA A 122 -5.79 -1.27 -0.60
N GLY A 123 -5.02 -1.91 -1.48
CA GLY A 123 -4.03 -1.24 -2.33
C GLY A 123 -4.72 -0.54 -3.50
N MET A 124 -4.38 0.72 -3.77
CA MET A 124 -5.01 1.47 -4.85
C MET A 124 -4.32 1.23 -6.19
N ALA A 125 -5.12 1.03 -7.23
CA ALA A 125 -4.69 0.93 -8.61
C ALA A 125 -5.42 1.96 -9.49
N PRO A 126 -4.76 2.48 -10.55
CA PRO A 126 -5.37 3.44 -11.46
C PRO A 126 -6.34 2.75 -12.43
N VAL A 127 -7.57 3.27 -12.50
CA VAL A 127 -8.61 2.84 -13.44
C VAL A 127 -9.29 4.09 -14.00
N ASP A 128 -8.99 4.44 -15.25
CA ASP A 128 -9.49 5.65 -15.92
C ASP A 128 -10.86 5.46 -16.61
N SER A 129 -11.36 4.23 -16.69
CA SER A 129 -12.70 3.95 -17.21
C SER A 129 -13.85 4.32 -16.27
N ILE A 130 -13.55 4.55 -14.98
CA ILE A 130 -14.53 4.94 -13.95
C ILE A 130 -14.55 6.46 -13.77
N GLU A 131 -15.66 6.98 -13.23
CA GLU A 131 -15.84 8.43 -13.09
C GLU A 131 -14.89 9.04 -12.05
N GLY A 132 -14.26 10.16 -12.44
CA GLY A 132 -13.40 10.96 -11.58
C GLY A 132 -14.16 11.91 -10.65
N PRO A 133 -13.46 12.86 -10.01
CA PRO A 133 -14.05 13.76 -9.04
C PRO A 133 -14.89 14.86 -9.72
N THR A 134 -15.90 15.34 -9.00
CA THR A 134 -16.64 16.55 -9.36
C THR A 134 -16.22 17.69 -8.45
N VAL A 135 -15.73 18.77 -9.04
CA VAL A 135 -15.11 19.89 -8.34
C VAL A 135 -15.79 21.21 -8.68
N ARG A 136 -15.73 22.15 -7.74
CA ARG A 136 -16.00 23.56 -7.97
C ARG A 136 -14.68 24.30 -8.13
N LEU A 137 -14.53 24.99 -9.26
CA LEU A 137 -13.40 25.87 -9.51
C LEU A 137 -13.59 27.22 -8.81
N ARG A 138 -12.51 27.99 -8.65
CA ARG A 138 -12.55 29.37 -8.13
C ARG A 138 -13.37 30.33 -8.99
N SER A 139 -13.57 30.00 -10.28
CA SER A 139 -14.53 30.70 -11.15
C SER A 139 -15.97 30.51 -10.69
N GLY A 140 -16.25 29.49 -9.88
CA GLY A 140 -17.56 29.01 -9.47
C GLY A 140 -18.18 27.98 -10.42
N ASP A 141 -17.46 27.58 -11.48
CA ASP A 141 -17.85 26.50 -12.38
C ASP A 141 -17.81 25.14 -11.68
N VAL A 142 -18.74 24.25 -12.04
CA VAL A 142 -18.80 22.89 -11.52
C VAL A 142 -18.61 21.90 -12.66
N LEU A 143 -17.52 21.14 -12.58
CA LEU A 143 -17.05 20.24 -13.63
C LEU A 143 -16.72 18.87 -13.03
N ARG A 144 -16.98 17.81 -13.80
CA ARG A 144 -16.43 16.48 -13.54
C ARG A 144 -15.14 16.34 -14.33
N ILE A 145 -14.07 15.91 -13.66
CA ILE A 145 -12.75 15.75 -14.27
C ILE A 145 -12.47 14.26 -14.35
N ASP A 146 -12.47 13.68 -15.55
CA ASP A 146 -12.19 12.25 -15.73
C ASP A 146 -10.74 12.00 -16.19
N ASP A 147 -10.13 12.97 -16.89
CA ASP A 147 -8.78 12.87 -17.46
C ASP A 147 -7.67 13.42 -16.53
N VAL A 148 -6.49 12.79 -16.59
CA VAL A 148 -5.34 13.14 -15.73
C VAL A 148 -4.66 14.44 -16.15
N GLU A 149 -4.57 14.71 -17.45
CA GLU A 149 -3.96 15.93 -17.96
C GLU A 149 -4.83 17.14 -17.58
N GLU A 150 -6.14 17.02 -17.77
CA GLU A 150 -7.11 18.01 -17.30
C GLU A 150 -7.05 18.21 -15.78
N ALA A 151 -6.96 17.11 -15.00
CA ALA A 151 -6.81 17.18 -13.56
C ALA A 151 -5.57 17.98 -13.14
N ARG A 152 -4.42 17.77 -13.79
CA ARG A 152 -3.19 18.53 -13.48
C ARG A 152 -3.29 20.01 -13.84
N LEU A 153 -3.98 20.33 -14.94
CA LEU A 153 -4.19 21.72 -15.36
C LEU A 153 -5.11 22.47 -14.39
N LEU A 154 -6.23 21.86 -14.00
CA LEU A 154 -7.25 22.48 -13.17
C LEU A 154 -6.98 22.38 -11.66
N HIS A 155 -6.05 21.53 -11.22
CA HIS A 155 -5.75 21.28 -9.80
C HIS A 155 -5.62 22.56 -8.95
N LYS A 156 -4.95 23.60 -9.47
CA LYS A 156 -4.72 24.86 -8.73
C LYS A 156 -5.97 25.74 -8.63
N GLU A 157 -6.90 25.57 -9.56
CA GLU A 157 -8.15 26.31 -9.64
C GLU A 157 -9.27 25.64 -8.83
N VAL A 158 -9.08 24.41 -8.35
CA VAL A 158 -10.05 23.72 -7.48
C VAL A 158 -10.18 24.46 -6.15
N GLU A 159 -11.37 24.96 -5.89
CA GLU A 159 -11.76 25.59 -4.62
C GLU A 159 -12.33 24.56 -3.65
N TYR A 160 -13.22 23.69 -4.15
CA TYR A 160 -13.97 22.76 -3.33
C TYR A 160 -14.24 21.45 -4.08
N ILE A 161 -14.05 20.32 -3.41
CA ILE A 161 -14.28 18.98 -3.94
C ILE A 161 -15.65 18.51 -3.43
N ILE A 162 -16.64 18.59 -4.32
CA ILE A 162 -18.03 18.24 -4.02
C ILE A 162 -18.18 16.73 -3.90
N ASP A 163 -17.48 16.01 -4.76
CA ASP A 163 -17.45 14.56 -4.80
C ASP A 163 -16.07 14.07 -5.28
N ILE A 164 -15.52 13.07 -4.59
CA ILE A 164 -14.15 12.58 -4.82
C ILE A 164 -14.02 11.51 -5.92
N GLY A 165 -15.13 11.08 -6.53
CA GLY A 165 -15.20 10.11 -7.61
C GLY A 165 -15.61 8.70 -7.18
N GLU A 166 -15.48 7.76 -8.11
CA GLU A 166 -15.81 6.35 -7.89
C GLU A 166 -14.64 5.56 -7.26
N ILE A 167 -14.99 4.50 -6.52
CA ILE A 167 -14.06 3.45 -6.08
C ILE A 167 -14.54 2.10 -6.61
N LEU A 168 -13.71 1.44 -7.41
CA LEU A 168 -14.00 0.15 -8.02
C LEU A 168 -13.62 -0.98 -7.04
N ILE A 169 -14.62 -1.74 -6.59
CA ILE A 169 -14.43 -2.90 -5.71
C ILE A 169 -15.13 -4.11 -6.33
N ASN A 170 -14.41 -5.23 -6.38
CA ASN A 170 -14.91 -6.44 -7.00
C ASN A 170 -15.78 -7.26 -6.05
N TYR A 171 -16.62 -8.13 -6.62
CA TYR A 171 -17.48 -9.03 -5.85
C TYR A 171 -16.68 -9.99 -4.94
N GLY A 172 -15.53 -10.48 -5.42
CA GLY A 172 -14.68 -11.42 -4.68
C GLY A 172 -14.25 -10.91 -3.29
N ASP A 173 -13.98 -9.61 -3.16
CA ASP A 173 -13.59 -8.99 -1.89
C ASP A 173 -14.77 -8.95 -0.89
N PHE A 174 -16.02 -8.83 -1.36
CA PHE A 174 -17.21 -8.97 -0.51
C PHE A 174 -17.39 -10.42 -0.04
N LEU A 175 -17.13 -11.39 -0.93
CA LEU A 175 -17.23 -12.82 -0.64
C LEU A 175 -16.20 -13.26 0.42
N GLU A 176 -14.93 -12.87 0.27
CA GLU A 176 -13.87 -13.21 1.24
C GLU A 176 -14.15 -12.61 2.63
N ASN A 177 -14.53 -11.33 2.67
CA ASN A 177 -14.84 -10.65 3.93
C ASN A 177 -16.21 -11.05 4.49
N ASN A 178 -16.99 -11.86 3.77
CA ASN A 178 -18.36 -12.27 4.10
C ASN A 178 -19.24 -11.06 4.47
N HIS A 179 -19.07 -9.96 3.73
CA HIS A 179 -19.84 -8.74 3.90
C HIS A 179 -21.08 -8.80 3.03
N VAL A 180 -22.25 -8.38 3.54
CA VAL A 180 -23.46 -8.30 2.71
C VAL A 180 -23.24 -7.35 1.53
N LEU A 181 -23.82 -7.68 0.39
CA LEU A 181 -23.78 -6.77 -0.76
C LEU A 181 -24.55 -5.50 -0.39
N VAL A 182 -24.02 -4.35 -0.76
CA VAL A 182 -24.72 -3.07 -0.59
C VAL A 182 -25.29 -2.67 -1.96
N PRO A 183 -26.36 -1.86 -2.02
CA PRO A 183 -26.98 -1.48 -3.28
C PRO A 183 -25.95 -0.93 -4.27
N SER A 184 -25.92 -1.53 -5.46
CA SER A 184 -25.07 -1.08 -6.56
C SER A 184 -25.50 0.31 -7.04
N PRO A 185 -24.56 1.18 -7.47
CA PRO A 185 -24.91 2.33 -8.29
C PRO A 185 -25.62 1.89 -9.58
N TYR A 186 -26.51 2.75 -10.06
CA TYR A 186 -27.06 2.57 -11.40
C TYR A 186 -26.04 3.05 -12.44
N CYS A 187 -25.51 2.09 -13.19
CA CYS A 187 -24.32 2.23 -14.01
C CYS A 187 -24.58 1.76 -15.45
N PHE A 188 -23.68 2.09 -16.38
CA PHE A 188 -23.86 1.77 -17.79
C PHE A 188 -23.89 0.25 -18.03
N GLU A 189 -23.09 -0.52 -17.30
CA GLU A 189 -23.01 -1.99 -17.41
C GLU A 189 -24.31 -2.66 -16.96
N TRP A 190 -25.06 -2.04 -16.05
CA TRP A 190 -26.41 -2.48 -15.68
C TRP A 190 -27.43 -2.00 -16.72
N TRP A 191 -27.40 -0.72 -17.09
CA TRP A 191 -28.35 -0.13 -18.04
C TRP A 191 -28.33 -0.85 -19.40
N ILE A 192 -27.16 -1.19 -19.92
CA ILE A 192 -27.02 -1.87 -21.22
C ILE A 192 -27.62 -3.28 -21.22
N GLN A 193 -27.61 -3.96 -20.06
CA GLN A 193 -28.27 -5.25 -19.90
C GLN A 193 -29.79 -5.10 -19.86
N GLU A 194 -30.32 -4.09 -19.16
CA GLU A 194 -31.76 -3.79 -19.18
C GLU A 194 -32.23 -3.40 -20.60
N TYR A 195 -31.42 -2.63 -21.34
CA TYR A 195 -31.66 -2.32 -22.75
C TYR A 195 -31.69 -3.59 -23.62
N SER A 196 -30.71 -4.48 -23.43
CA SER A 196 -30.60 -5.70 -24.26
C SER A 196 -31.76 -6.67 -24.00
N VAL A 197 -32.21 -6.76 -22.75
CA VAL A 197 -33.40 -7.55 -22.36
C VAL A 197 -34.68 -6.94 -22.93
N ALA A 198 -34.84 -5.61 -22.89
CA ALA A 198 -36.04 -4.92 -23.36
C ALA A 198 -36.17 -4.91 -24.90
N THR A 199 -35.04 -4.84 -25.62
CA THR A 199 -35.02 -4.75 -27.08
C THR A 199 -34.83 -6.09 -27.78
N GLY A 200 -34.27 -7.10 -27.09
CA GLY A 200 -33.85 -8.37 -27.69
C GLY A 200 -32.61 -8.25 -28.58
N GLU A 201 -31.95 -7.08 -28.59
CA GLU A 201 -30.71 -6.82 -29.32
C GLU A 201 -29.52 -6.84 -28.37
N ASP A 202 -28.32 -7.18 -28.87
CA ASP A 202 -27.10 -7.05 -28.09
C ASP A 202 -26.62 -5.59 -28.11
N GLY A 203 -26.90 -4.87 -27.01
CA GLY A 203 -26.53 -3.47 -26.85
C GLY A 203 -25.01 -3.25 -26.80
N SER A 204 -24.22 -4.26 -26.43
CA SER A 204 -22.76 -4.15 -26.32
C SER A 204 -22.07 -3.87 -27.67
N LEU A 205 -22.73 -4.22 -28.78
CA LEU A 205 -22.24 -3.97 -30.14
C LEU A 205 -22.47 -2.53 -30.63
N LYS A 206 -23.11 -1.68 -29.81
CA LYS A 206 -23.47 -0.29 -30.16
C LYS A 206 -22.73 0.72 -29.27
N PRO A 207 -21.52 1.15 -29.65
CA PRO A 207 -20.73 2.09 -28.85
C PRO A 207 -21.41 3.47 -28.69
N GLU A 208 -22.27 3.85 -29.63
CA GLU A 208 -23.06 5.08 -29.60
C GLU A 208 -23.98 5.19 -28.38
N LEU A 209 -24.36 4.04 -27.78
CA LEU A 209 -25.21 4.00 -26.59
C LEU A 209 -24.46 4.35 -25.30
N LYS A 210 -23.12 4.41 -25.30
CA LYS A 210 -22.33 4.70 -24.10
C LYS A 210 -22.49 6.15 -23.62
N HIS A 211 -22.56 7.08 -24.56
CA HIS A 211 -22.74 8.51 -24.29
C HIS A 211 -23.77 9.11 -25.27
N PRO A 212 -25.07 8.76 -25.12
CA PRO A 212 -26.12 9.23 -26.01
C PRO A 212 -26.44 10.70 -25.76
N SER A 213 -26.99 11.40 -26.76
CA SER A 213 -27.59 12.73 -26.55
C SER A 213 -28.86 12.64 -25.69
N GLN A 214 -29.21 13.72 -24.98
CA GLN A 214 -30.42 13.78 -24.14
C GLN A 214 -31.71 13.37 -24.88
N GLU A 215 -31.85 13.68 -26.18
CA GLU A 215 -33.03 13.34 -26.98
C GLU A 215 -33.13 11.83 -27.19
N VAL A 216 -32.02 11.20 -27.58
CA VAL A 216 -31.92 9.74 -27.75
C VAL A 216 -32.14 9.01 -26.44
N ALA A 217 -31.55 9.49 -25.33
CA ALA A 217 -31.74 8.89 -24.02
C ALA A 217 -33.23 8.89 -23.60
N LEU A 218 -33.93 10.01 -23.83
CA LEU A 218 -35.37 10.11 -23.54
C LEU A 218 -36.23 9.27 -24.50
N GLU A 219 -35.91 9.25 -25.80
CA GLU A 219 -36.62 8.42 -26.79
C GLU A 219 -36.55 6.93 -26.43
N ILE A 220 -35.37 6.44 -26.02
CA ILE A 220 -35.17 5.06 -25.59
C ILE A 220 -36.05 4.75 -24.36
N CYS A 221 -36.10 5.67 -23.39
CA CYS A 221 -36.94 5.52 -22.20
C CYS A 221 -38.43 5.44 -22.56
N GLU A 222 -38.91 6.33 -23.42
CA GLU A 222 -40.31 6.38 -23.85
C GLU A 222 -40.70 5.16 -24.70
N LYS A 223 -39.81 4.68 -25.56
CA LYS A 223 -40.08 3.58 -26.49
C LYS A 223 -40.03 2.20 -25.84
N TYR A 224 -39.07 1.97 -24.94
CA TYR A 224 -38.79 0.65 -24.38
C TYR A 224 -39.10 0.54 -22.88
N ASN A 225 -39.52 1.63 -22.23
CA ASN A 225 -39.84 1.69 -20.80
C ASN A 225 -38.70 1.18 -19.90
N ILE A 226 -37.46 1.52 -20.27
CA ILE A 226 -36.26 1.26 -19.47
C ILE A 226 -35.91 2.48 -18.61
N PRO A 227 -35.14 2.32 -17.52
CA PRO A 227 -34.76 3.45 -16.70
C PRO A 227 -33.86 4.46 -17.42
N LEU A 228 -33.87 5.70 -16.93
CA LEU A 228 -33.09 6.80 -17.47
C LEU A 228 -31.59 6.46 -17.50
N HIS A 229 -30.92 6.79 -18.62
CA HIS A 229 -29.49 6.53 -18.80
C HIS A 229 -28.64 7.14 -17.65
N PRO A 230 -27.59 6.44 -17.16
CA PRO A 230 -26.77 6.91 -16.04
C PRO A 230 -26.15 8.30 -16.21
N ASP A 231 -25.72 8.67 -17.43
CA ASP A 231 -25.15 10.00 -17.73
C ASP A 231 -26.13 11.16 -17.42
N PHE A 232 -27.44 10.91 -17.54
CA PHE A 232 -28.50 11.89 -17.26
C PHE A 232 -29.19 11.64 -15.92
N THR A 233 -28.68 10.71 -15.11
CA THR A 233 -29.21 10.43 -13.77
C THR A 233 -28.43 11.24 -12.74
N TYR A 234 -29.11 12.10 -11.97
CA TYR A 234 -28.50 12.92 -10.93
C TYR A 234 -28.62 12.27 -9.54
N LEU A 235 -27.96 12.82 -8.52
CA LEU A 235 -28.05 12.31 -7.13
C LEU A 235 -29.35 12.73 -6.42
N TRP A 236 -30.51 12.39 -7.00
CA TRP A 236 -31.83 12.70 -6.46
C TRP A 236 -32.10 12.12 -5.06
N HIS A 237 -31.35 11.09 -4.67
CA HIS A 237 -31.44 10.47 -3.35
C HIS A 237 -30.69 11.24 -2.25
N ASP A 238 -29.86 12.22 -2.60
CA ASP A 238 -29.15 13.09 -1.63
C ASP A 238 -29.97 14.33 -1.23
N ILE A 239 -31.11 14.56 -1.88
CA ILE A 239 -32.02 15.66 -1.57
C ILE A 239 -33.35 15.15 -1.02
N ASN A 240 -34.01 15.98 -0.21
CA ASN A 240 -35.35 15.70 0.28
C ASN A 240 -36.43 16.24 -0.68
N ALA A 241 -37.69 15.88 -0.44
CA ALA A 241 -38.81 16.32 -1.28
C ALA A 241 -39.03 17.83 -1.26
N ASN A 242 -38.72 18.53 -0.16
CA ASN A 242 -38.85 19.98 -0.08
C ASN A 242 -37.80 20.70 -0.94
N ASP A 243 -36.56 20.21 -0.95
CA ASP A 243 -35.49 20.73 -1.80
C ASP A 243 -35.80 20.49 -3.29
N PHE A 244 -36.41 19.35 -3.61
CA PHE A 244 -36.93 19.07 -4.95
C PHE A 244 -38.00 20.09 -5.38
N ILE A 245 -38.99 20.37 -4.52
CA ILE A 245 -40.04 21.36 -4.80
C ILE A 245 -39.44 22.75 -4.99
N ARG A 246 -38.53 23.16 -4.11
CA ARG A 246 -37.85 24.46 -4.20
C ARG A 246 -37.08 24.61 -5.51
N LEU A 247 -36.41 23.55 -5.97
CA LEU A 247 -35.70 23.57 -7.24
C LEU A 247 -36.66 23.71 -8.43
N ALA A 248 -37.77 22.97 -8.41
CA ALA A 248 -38.79 23.08 -9.45
C ALA A 248 -39.40 24.50 -9.52
N GLU A 249 -39.82 25.05 -8.38
CA GLU A 249 -40.40 26.39 -8.31
C GLU A 249 -39.41 27.46 -8.79
N PHE A 250 -38.14 27.33 -8.41
CA PHE A 250 -37.11 28.27 -8.85
C PHE A 250 -36.88 28.23 -10.37
N ILE A 251 -36.85 27.04 -10.98
CA ILE A 251 -36.67 26.90 -12.43
C ILE A 251 -37.90 27.42 -13.19
N GLU A 252 -39.11 27.19 -12.67
CA GLU A 252 -40.34 27.72 -13.26
C GLU A 252 -40.39 29.26 -13.22
N GLU A 253 -39.99 29.88 -12.10
CA GLU A 253 -40.06 31.34 -11.93
C GLU A 253 -38.93 32.11 -12.63
N HIS A 254 -37.74 31.50 -12.75
CA HIS A 254 -36.51 32.21 -13.13
C HIS A 254 -35.70 31.55 -14.26
N GLY A 255 -36.10 30.36 -14.72
CA GLY A 255 -35.43 29.64 -15.79
C GLY A 255 -35.66 30.26 -17.17
N SER A 256 -34.62 30.18 -18.02
CA SER A 256 -34.72 30.52 -19.44
C SER A 256 -33.98 29.48 -20.29
N LEU A 257 -34.59 29.02 -21.38
CA LEU A 257 -33.99 28.09 -22.33
C LEU A 257 -33.54 28.82 -23.60
N ASP A 258 -32.42 28.37 -24.16
CA ASP A 258 -31.97 28.81 -25.49
C ASP A 258 -32.90 28.25 -26.60
N GLU A 259 -32.89 28.85 -27.80
CA GLU A 259 -33.75 28.48 -28.94
C GLU A 259 -33.63 27.00 -29.34
N LYS A 260 -32.46 26.40 -29.10
CA LYS A 260 -32.17 24.99 -29.38
C LYS A 260 -32.47 24.05 -28.20
N HIS A 261 -32.94 24.57 -27.06
CA HIS A 261 -33.17 23.84 -25.82
C HIS A 261 -31.93 23.06 -25.30
N SER A 262 -30.74 23.48 -25.72
CA SER A 262 -29.46 22.85 -25.36
C SER A 262 -28.89 23.35 -24.03
N THR A 263 -29.35 24.52 -23.57
CA THR A 263 -28.82 25.18 -22.38
C THR A 263 -29.94 25.84 -21.57
N LEU A 264 -29.96 25.56 -20.27
CA LEU A 264 -30.81 26.22 -19.27
C LEU A 264 -30.00 27.28 -18.54
N SER A 265 -30.51 28.50 -18.52
CA SER A 265 -29.91 29.67 -17.87
C SER A 265 -30.72 30.04 -16.62
N LEU A 266 -30.02 30.18 -15.49
CA LEU A 266 -30.58 30.59 -14.19
C LEU A 266 -29.84 31.84 -13.66
N PRO A 267 -30.51 32.79 -12.97
CA PRO A 267 -29.84 33.98 -12.45
C PRO A 267 -28.83 33.64 -11.33
N HIS A 268 -27.55 33.91 -11.56
CA HIS A 268 -26.47 33.44 -10.67
C HIS A 268 -26.60 33.93 -9.22
N LYS A 269 -26.73 35.25 -9.01
CA LYS A 269 -26.83 35.83 -7.65
C LYS A 269 -28.01 35.26 -6.87
N LEU A 270 -29.16 35.16 -7.53
CA LEU A 270 -30.37 34.63 -6.90
C LEU A 270 -30.23 33.14 -6.59
N SER A 271 -29.57 32.35 -7.46
CA SER A 271 -29.30 30.94 -7.21
C SER A 271 -28.37 30.72 -6.00
N VAL A 272 -27.44 31.64 -5.74
CA VAL A 272 -26.59 31.60 -4.54
C VAL A 272 -27.40 31.96 -3.29
N ASP A 273 -28.11 33.09 -3.31
CA ASP A 273 -28.85 33.60 -2.15
C ASP A 273 -29.99 32.67 -1.72
N SER A 274 -30.65 32.02 -2.68
CA SER A 274 -31.71 31.04 -2.43
C SER A 274 -31.19 29.65 -2.04
N GLY A 275 -29.88 29.40 -2.15
CA GLY A 275 -29.25 28.10 -1.88
C GLY A 275 -29.43 27.05 -2.99
N ILE A 276 -30.03 27.41 -4.13
CA ILE A 276 -30.22 26.51 -5.28
C ILE A 276 -28.89 26.07 -5.88
N LYS A 277 -27.87 26.94 -5.91
CA LYS A 277 -26.53 26.56 -6.40
C LYS A 277 -25.96 25.37 -5.61
N ILE A 278 -26.08 25.39 -4.28
CA ILE A 278 -25.62 24.31 -3.41
C ILE A 278 -26.45 23.03 -3.65
N LEU A 279 -27.74 23.14 -3.92
CA LEU A 279 -28.57 21.98 -4.28
C LEU A 279 -28.12 21.37 -5.61
N LEU A 280 -27.85 22.17 -6.64
CA LEU A 280 -27.31 21.71 -7.93
C LEU A 280 -25.94 21.04 -7.74
N GLU A 281 -25.06 21.63 -6.94
CA GLU A 281 -23.77 21.04 -6.56
C GLU A 281 -23.98 19.69 -5.87
N ASN A 282 -24.85 19.60 -4.87
CA ASN A 282 -25.10 18.36 -4.13
C ASN A 282 -25.62 17.22 -5.01
N MET A 283 -26.37 17.55 -6.07
CA MET A 283 -26.89 16.60 -7.06
C MET A 283 -25.89 16.24 -8.18
N LEU A 284 -24.73 16.90 -8.21
CA LEU A 284 -23.71 16.81 -9.26
C LEU A 284 -24.21 17.28 -10.64
N VAL A 285 -25.04 18.33 -10.67
CA VAL A 285 -25.45 18.97 -11.92
C VAL A 285 -24.32 19.89 -12.39
N LEU A 286 -23.66 19.51 -13.48
CA LEU A 286 -22.56 20.28 -14.07
C LEU A 286 -23.09 21.60 -14.64
N HIS A 287 -22.41 22.70 -14.31
CA HIS A 287 -22.82 24.03 -14.74
C HIS A 287 -21.63 25.00 -14.85
N LYS A 288 -21.75 25.95 -15.77
CA LYS A 288 -20.79 27.03 -15.98
C LYS A 288 -21.37 28.38 -15.58
N LEU A 289 -20.53 29.30 -15.13
CA LEU A 289 -20.91 30.67 -14.81
C LEU A 289 -20.50 31.62 -15.93
N SER A 290 -21.45 32.45 -16.34
CA SER A 290 -21.25 33.67 -17.15
C SER A 290 -21.71 34.86 -16.31
N GLU A 291 -21.20 36.08 -16.56
CA GLU A 291 -21.25 37.26 -15.65
C GLU A 291 -22.48 37.39 -14.72
N ASP A 292 -23.70 37.14 -15.21
CA ASP A 292 -24.93 37.14 -14.38
C ASP A 292 -25.77 35.83 -14.42
N ALA A 293 -25.31 34.78 -15.12
CA ALA A 293 -26.10 33.56 -15.36
C ALA A 293 -25.33 32.26 -15.08
N LEU A 294 -26.03 31.28 -14.52
CA LEU A 294 -25.62 29.89 -14.35
C LEU A 294 -26.19 29.07 -15.51
N LEU A 295 -25.30 28.44 -16.28
CA LEU A 295 -25.61 27.71 -17.51
C LEU A 295 -25.49 26.20 -17.29
N ILE A 296 -26.59 25.47 -17.47
CA ILE A 296 -26.66 24.00 -17.42
C ILE A 296 -26.80 23.48 -18.85
N SER A 297 -25.90 22.60 -19.26
CA SER A 297 -25.93 21.97 -20.59
C SER A 297 -26.82 20.72 -20.59
N GLN A 298 -27.48 20.44 -21.71
CA GLN A 298 -28.39 19.29 -21.88
C GLN A 298 -29.48 19.19 -20.79
N PRO A 299 -30.34 20.20 -20.63
CA PRO A 299 -31.27 20.28 -19.51
C PRO A 299 -32.52 19.41 -19.66
N LEU A 300 -32.81 18.81 -20.82
CA LEU A 300 -34.11 18.16 -21.06
C LEU A 300 -34.38 17.01 -20.10
N ALA A 301 -33.38 16.18 -19.81
CA ALA A 301 -33.53 15.09 -18.85
C ALA A 301 -33.78 15.62 -17.42
N LEU A 302 -33.08 16.69 -17.02
CA LEU A 302 -33.31 17.35 -15.73
C LEU A 302 -34.72 17.92 -15.63
N LEU A 303 -35.20 18.62 -16.66
CA LEU A 303 -36.55 19.20 -16.71
C LEU A 303 -37.63 18.12 -16.69
N ARG A 304 -37.45 17.05 -17.46
CA ARG A 304 -38.35 15.88 -17.42
C ARG A 304 -38.39 15.26 -16.03
N CYS A 305 -37.26 15.10 -15.35
CA CYS A 305 -37.22 14.63 -13.96
C CYS A 305 -37.98 15.53 -12.99
N LEU A 306 -38.06 16.84 -13.26
CA LEU A 306 -38.84 17.80 -12.48
C LEU A 306 -40.33 17.84 -12.85
N GLY A 307 -40.77 17.05 -13.84
CA GLY A 307 -42.15 17.08 -14.35
C GLY A 307 -42.44 18.31 -15.20
N MET A 308 -41.43 18.87 -15.88
CA MET A 308 -41.53 20.04 -16.74
C MET A 308 -41.33 19.69 -18.21
N GLY A 309 -42.01 20.45 -19.08
CA GLY A 309 -41.77 20.47 -20.51
C GLY A 309 -40.73 21.54 -20.90
N THR A 310 -40.62 21.80 -22.20
CA THR A 310 -39.82 22.92 -22.75
C THR A 310 -40.44 24.29 -22.46
N ASP A 311 -41.68 24.33 -21.99
CA ASP A 311 -42.41 25.50 -21.51
C ASP A 311 -42.06 25.89 -20.07
N LEU A 312 -41.20 25.11 -19.39
CA LEU A 312 -40.75 25.32 -17.99
C LEU A 312 -41.88 25.34 -16.95
N HIS A 313 -43.08 24.88 -17.31
CA HIS A 313 -44.18 24.74 -16.38
C HIS A 313 -44.25 23.34 -15.80
N ARG A 314 -44.46 23.25 -14.48
CA ARG A 314 -44.64 21.96 -13.79
C ARG A 314 -46.00 21.36 -14.09
N ASN A 315 -46.04 20.05 -14.32
CA ASN A 315 -47.29 19.31 -14.55
C ASN A 315 -48.01 18.86 -13.26
N TRP A 316 -47.53 19.30 -12.09
CA TRP A 316 -48.01 18.90 -10.76
C TRP A 316 -48.13 20.11 -9.82
N THR A 317 -48.98 19.99 -8.78
CA THR A 317 -49.19 21.05 -7.77
C THR A 317 -48.92 20.62 -6.33
N LYS A 318 -49.08 19.33 -6.01
CA LYS A 318 -48.69 18.74 -4.73
C LYS A 318 -48.10 17.36 -4.96
N ILE A 319 -47.02 17.05 -4.24
CA ILE A 319 -46.36 15.76 -4.26
C ILE A 319 -46.36 15.21 -2.84
N ASP A 320 -46.87 13.99 -2.68
CA ASP A 320 -46.69 13.21 -1.46
C ASP A 320 -45.51 12.26 -1.69
N ALA A 321 -44.31 12.66 -1.23
CA ALA A 321 -43.08 11.89 -1.38
C ALA A 321 -42.16 12.08 -0.18
N GLU A 322 -41.48 11.00 0.22
CA GLU A 322 -40.57 11.01 1.37
C GLU A 322 -39.14 11.43 0.99
N THR A 323 -38.71 11.12 -0.25
CA THR A 323 -37.36 11.37 -0.75
C THR A 323 -37.41 12.08 -2.11
N GLY A 324 -36.32 12.77 -2.49
CA GLY A 324 -36.23 13.39 -3.81
C GLY A 324 -36.36 12.38 -4.96
N LEU A 325 -35.80 11.18 -4.81
CA LEU A 325 -35.91 10.12 -5.81
C LEU A 325 -37.34 9.60 -5.98
N ASP A 326 -38.10 9.47 -4.89
CA ASP A 326 -39.53 9.10 -4.94
C ASP A 326 -40.36 10.20 -5.61
N ALA A 327 -40.06 11.47 -5.33
CA ALA A 327 -40.70 12.60 -6.00
C ALA A 327 -40.47 12.55 -7.52
N VAL A 328 -39.23 12.36 -7.97
CA VAL A 328 -38.88 12.25 -9.40
C VAL A 328 -39.64 11.13 -10.10
N ASN A 329 -39.68 9.93 -9.52
CA ASN A 329 -40.38 8.79 -10.13
C ASN A 329 -41.89 9.01 -10.25
N LYS A 330 -42.50 9.81 -9.35
CA LYS A 330 -43.93 10.12 -9.39
C LYS A 330 -44.30 11.17 -10.45
N VAL A 331 -43.43 12.14 -10.71
CA VAL A 331 -43.77 13.30 -11.56
C VAL A 331 -43.23 13.23 -12.98
N SER A 332 -42.09 12.56 -13.17
CA SER A 332 -41.36 12.59 -14.43
C SER A 332 -41.98 11.74 -15.54
N GLY A 333 -42.79 10.74 -15.17
CA GLY A 333 -43.24 9.70 -16.10
C GLY A 333 -42.11 8.76 -16.56
N LEU A 334 -40.92 8.86 -15.95
CA LEU A 334 -39.73 8.06 -16.23
C LEU A 334 -39.38 7.19 -15.02
N ILE A 335 -38.76 6.04 -15.27
CA ILE A 335 -38.16 5.23 -14.21
C ILE A 335 -36.76 5.77 -13.94
N VAL A 336 -36.52 6.31 -12.75
CA VAL A 336 -35.22 6.83 -12.32
C VAL A 336 -34.71 6.03 -11.14
N ARG A 337 -33.52 5.45 -11.28
CA ARG A 337 -32.85 4.67 -10.23
C ARG A 337 -31.85 5.54 -9.46
N ALA A 338 -31.47 5.10 -8.27
CA ALA A 338 -30.45 5.77 -7.48
C ALA A 338 -29.06 5.59 -8.14
N ARG A 339 -28.43 6.68 -8.56
CA ARG A 339 -27.10 6.64 -9.18
C ARG A 339 -25.99 6.19 -8.23
N ALA A 340 -26.02 6.59 -6.96
CA ALA A 340 -24.93 6.32 -6.01
C ALA A 340 -25.43 6.05 -4.58
N PRO A 341 -26.29 5.03 -4.37
CA PRO A 341 -26.91 4.78 -3.06
C PRO A 341 -25.88 4.42 -1.97
N SER A 342 -24.72 3.88 -2.35
CA SER A 342 -23.67 3.42 -1.44
C SER A 342 -22.39 4.27 -1.58
N ARG A 343 -21.89 4.79 -0.44
CA ARG A 343 -20.61 5.51 -0.33
C ARG A 343 -19.64 4.74 0.56
N ILE A 344 -18.35 4.80 0.22
CA ILE A 344 -17.28 4.10 0.95
C ILE A 344 -16.39 5.12 1.65
N GLY A 345 -16.38 5.09 2.98
CA GLY A 345 -15.42 5.84 3.76
C GLY A 345 -13.99 5.34 3.54
N ALA A 346 -13.02 6.25 3.46
CA ALA A 346 -11.62 5.90 3.26
C ALA A 346 -10.67 6.93 3.85
N ARG A 347 -9.49 6.44 4.25
CA ARG A 347 -8.34 7.29 4.60
C ARG A 347 -7.05 6.68 4.12
N MET A 348 -6.01 7.50 4.04
CA MET A 348 -4.67 7.03 3.77
C MET A 348 -4.17 6.09 4.89
N GLY A 349 -3.79 4.89 4.47
CA GLY A 349 -2.99 3.92 5.20
C GLY A 349 -1.52 4.20 4.96
N ARG A 350 -0.76 3.20 4.53
CA ARG A 350 0.68 3.34 4.19
C ARG A 350 0.84 3.87 2.76
N PRO A 351 1.83 4.74 2.49
CA PRO A 351 2.21 5.04 1.10
C PRO A 351 2.76 3.78 0.42
N GLU A 352 2.81 3.81 -0.90
CA GLU A 352 3.49 2.82 -1.74
C GLU A 352 4.98 2.71 -1.36
N LYS A 353 5.67 1.65 -1.78
CA LYS A 353 7.10 1.47 -1.52
C LYS A 353 7.79 0.79 -2.70
N SER A 354 8.94 1.34 -3.06
CA SER A 354 9.93 0.74 -3.96
C SER A 354 11.29 1.16 -3.41
N ASP A 355 11.98 0.26 -2.71
CA ASP A 355 13.26 0.61 -2.08
C ASP A 355 14.15 -0.63 -1.83
N LYS A 356 15.46 -0.39 -1.78
CA LYS A 356 16.49 -1.39 -1.50
C LYS A 356 16.35 -1.88 -0.05
N ARG A 357 16.34 -3.19 0.16
CA ARG A 357 16.24 -3.75 1.52
C ARG A 357 17.58 -3.72 2.22
N MET A 358 17.82 -2.66 3.00
CA MET A 358 19.07 -2.46 3.74
C MET A 358 18.95 -2.85 5.22
N MET A 359 20.00 -3.44 5.76
CA MET A 359 20.17 -3.51 7.22
C MET A 359 20.53 -2.12 7.76
N SER A 360 20.28 -1.88 9.05
CA SER A 360 20.74 -0.66 9.73
C SER A 360 21.83 -0.98 10.75
N PRO A 361 23.07 -0.47 10.56
CA PRO A 361 23.70 0.04 9.33
C PRO A 361 23.80 -0.99 8.20
N ALA A 362 23.92 -0.52 6.95
CA ALA A 362 23.94 -1.34 5.73
C ALA A 362 25.34 -1.90 5.43
N PRO A 363 25.57 -3.23 5.56
CA PRO A 363 26.84 -3.84 5.22
C PRO A 363 26.91 -4.21 3.73
N HIS A 364 28.14 -4.26 3.22
CA HIS A 364 28.45 -4.83 1.91
C HIS A 364 28.90 -6.30 2.04
N VAL A 365 29.43 -6.67 3.21
CA VAL A 365 29.93 -8.02 3.50
C VAL A 365 29.60 -8.45 4.93
N LEU A 366 29.28 -9.72 5.10
CA LEU A 366 29.11 -10.35 6.41
C LEU A 366 30.46 -10.77 7.01
N PHE A 367 31.33 -9.78 7.28
CA PHE A 367 32.63 -9.99 7.93
C PHE A 367 32.74 -9.20 9.25
N PRO A 368 33.11 -9.84 10.38
CA PRO A 368 33.19 -9.17 11.67
C PRO A 368 34.45 -8.30 11.81
N ILE A 369 34.27 -7.01 12.13
CA ILE A 369 35.37 -6.05 12.40
C ILE A 369 35.33 -5.45 13.81
N GLY A 370 34.40 -5.88 14.67
CA GLY A 370 34.26 -5.37 16.03
C GLY A 370 34.00 -3.86 16.07
N GLU A 371 34.67 -3.17 17.00
CA GLU A 371 34.62 -1.70 17.13
C GLU A 371 35.72 -0.99 16.30
N THR A 372 36.59 -1.75 15.60
CA THR A 372 37.76 -1.18 14.91
C THR A 372 37.40 -0.37 13.66
N GLY A 373 36.27 -0.67 13.02
CA GLY A 373 35.74 0.11 11.90
C GLY A 373 34.92 1.35 12.29
N GLY A 374 34.97 1.76 13.57
CA GLY A 374 34.22 2.89 14.10
C GLY A 374 32.70 2.71 14.04
N ASN A 375 31.97 3.83 14.16
CA ASN A 375 30.50 3.83 14.17
C ASN A 375 29.91 3.41 12.82
N THR A 376 30.59 3.74 11.72
CA THR A 376 30.20 3.43 10.33
C THR A 376 30.61 2.05 9.86
N ARG A 377 31.40 1.32 10.65
CA ARG A 377 31.85 -0.06 10.39
C ARG A 377 32.61 -0.21 9.08
N LYS A 378 33.50 0.76 8.80
CA LYS A 378 34.32 0.81 7.60
C LYS A 378 35.47 -0.21 7.66
N LEU A 379 35.73 -0.90 6.56
CA LEU A 379 36.82 -1.87 6.47
C LEU A 379 38.18 -1.17 6.39
N GLU A 380 38.24 0.01 5.76
CA GLU A 380 39.47 0.81 5.61
C GLU A 380 40.01 1.25 6.98
N ASP A 381 39.09 1.67 7.87
CA ASP A 381 39.40 2.04 9.25
C ASP A 381 39.93 0.84 10.04
N ALA A 382 39.37 -0.36 9.82
CA ALA A 382 39.86 -1.59 10.44
C ALA A 382 41.23 -2.02 9.91
N ALA A 383 41.52 -1.82 8.63
CA ALA A 383 42.82 -2.13 8.01
C ALA A 383 43.92 -1.16 8.44
N SER A 384 43.58 0.10 8.72
CA SER A 384 44.50 1.12 9.21
C SER A 384 44.59 1.21 10.75
N TYR A 385 43.76 0.45 11.47
CA TYR A 385 43.69 0.45 12.93
C TYR A 385 45.03 0.16 13.61
N LYS A 386 45.34 0.89 14.69
CA LYS A 386 46.48 0.63 15.59
C LYS A 386 46.00 0.69 17.04
N GLU A 387 46.22 -0.40 17.79
CA GLU A 387 45.86 -0.46 19.22
C GLU A 387 46.80 0.39 20.10
N SER A 388 48.08 0.50 19.73
CA SER A 388 49.07 1.36 20.37
C SER A 388 50.10 1.84 19.35
N VAL A 389 50.93 2.82 19.72
CA VAL A 389 51.97 3.39 18.84
C VAL A 389 52.93 2.32 18.28
N ASN A 390 53.18 1.26 19.07
CA ASN A 390 54.08 0.16 18.74
C ASN A 390 53.37 -1.10 18.24
N ALA A 391 52.03 -1.10 18.13
CA ALA A 391 51.27 -2.24 17.63
C ALA A 391 51.33 -2.32 16.09
N LYS A 392 51.29 -3.56 15.57
CA LYS A 392 51.19 -3.80 14.12
C LYS A 392 49.88 -3.22 13.59
N VAL A 393 49.99 -2.47 12.49
CA VAL A 393 48.85 -1.84 11.81
C VAL A 393 47.93 -2.91 11.22
N GLY A 394 46.63 -2.78 11.45
CA GLY A 394 45.61 -3.70 10.93
C GLY A 394 45.47 -5.00 11.71
N LEU A 395 46.11 -5.12 12.88
CA LEU A 395 45.87 -6.25 13.78
C LEU A 395 44.58 -5.99 14.58
N ILE A 396 43.51 -6.72 14.24
CA ILE A 396 42.20 -6.57 14.89
C ILE A 396 41.87 -7.82 15.71
N ARG A 397 41.20 -7.61 16.85
CA ARG A 397 40.74 -8.70 17.71
C ARG A 397 39.22 -8.84 17.60
N VAL A 398 38.77 -9.92 16.97
CA VAL A 398 37.35 -10.13 16.65
C VAL A 398 36.89 -11.54 17.04
N GLU A 399 35.60 -11.66 17.31
CA GLU A 399 34.96 -12.95 17.55
C GLU A 399 34.58 -13.59 16.21
N ILE A 400 35.16 -14.74 15.91
CA ILE A 400 34.99 -15.42 14.61
C ILE A 400 35.03 -16.94 14.79
N GLY A 401 34.31 -17.66 13.92
CA GLY A 401 34.24 -19.11 13.94
C GLY A 401 35.60 -19.75 13.67
N SER A 402 36.09 -20.60 14.59
CA SER A 402 37.25 -21.45 14.36
C SER A 402 36.85 -22.64 13.48
N ARG A 403 37.67 -22.92 12.48
CA ARG A 403 37.52 -24.05 11.54
C ARG A 403 38.84 -24.79 11.42
N ILE A 404 38.80 -26.03 10.96
CA ILE A 404 39.97 -26.87 10.71
C ILE A 404 39.83 -27.56 9.36
N CYS A 405 40.91 -27.61 8.59
CA CYS A 405 40.94 -28.37 7.34
C CYS A 405 41.10 -29.88 7.65
N PRO A 406 40.21 -30.76 7.15
CA PRO A 406 40.34 -32.19 7.37
C PRO A 406 41.52 -32.82 6.62
N ALA A 407 41.98 -32.22 5.50
CA ALA A 407 43.07 -32.75 4.69
C ALA A 407 44.47 -32.40 5.23
N CYS A 408 44.72 -31.14 5.57
CA CYS A 408 46.05 -30.68 6.03
C CYS A 408 46.11 -30.38 7.54
N GLY A 409 44.99 -30.42 8.26
CA GLY A 409 44.93 -30.15 9.71
C GLY A 409 45.11 -28.68 10.11
N MET A 410 45.20 -27.75 9.15
CA MET A 410 45.42 -26.33 9.43
C MET A 410 44.16 -25.68 10.04
N ASP A 411 44.36 -24.95 11.14
CA ASP A 411 43.32 -24.11 11.75
C ASP A 411 43.12 -22.84 10.90
N SER A 412 41.86 -22.50 10.59
CA SER A 412 41.50 -21.29 9.84
C SER A 412 40.14 -20.74 10.30
N TYR A 413 39.74 -19.57 9.81
CA TYR A 413 38.36 -19.07 9.88
C TYR A 413 37.65 -19.17 8.52
N GLU A 414 38.41 -19.39 7.44
CA GLU A 414 37.92 -19.43 6.07
C GLU A 414 37.20 -20.74 5.78
N PHE A 415 36.19 -20.67 4.90
CA PHE A 415 35.41 -21.84 4.51
C PHE A 415 36.20 -22.82 3.63
N ARG A 416 37.24 -22.33 2.94
CA ARG A 416 38.12 -23.10 2.07
C ARG A 416 39.57 -22.91 2.50
N CYS A 417 40.32 -23.99 2.60
CA CYS A 417 41.75 -23.94 2.91
C CYS A 417 42.57 -23.63 1.65
N GLU A 418 43.81 -23.18 1.81
CA GLU A 418 44.76 -22.95 0.70
C GLU A 418 45.06 -24.22 -0.09
N CYS A 419 44.94 -25.41 0.51
CA CYS A 419 45.04 -26.69 -0.20
C CYS A 419 43.82 -27.03 -1.08
N GLY A 420 42.78 -26.18 -1.07
CA GLY A 420 41.56 -26.34 -1.86
C GLY A 420 40.41 -27.06 -1.16
N GLU A 421 40.66 -27.75 -0.05
CA GLU A 421 39.66 -28.53 0.70
C GLU A 421 38.74 -27.66 1.59
N PHE A 422 37.50 -28.09 1.79
CA PHE A 422 36.54 -27.39 2.67
C PHE A 422 36.87 -27.62 4.15
N THR A 423 36.88 -26.53 4.92
CA THR A 423 37.13 -26.60 6.36
C THR A 423 35.85 -26.96 7.11
N ILE A 424 35.98 -27.59 8.29
CA ILE A 424 34.85 -27.92 9.17
C ILE A 424 34.91 -27.11 10.48
N PRO A 425 33.77 -26.76 11.12
CA PRO A 425 33.76 -26.02 12.38
C PRO A 425 34.48 -26.78 13.50
N LYS A 426 35.41 -26.11 14.18
CA LYS A 426 36.14 -26.67 15.33
C LYS A 426 35.38 -26.34 16.62
N LEU A 427 34.52 -27.27 17.04
CA LEU A 427 33.66 -27.12 18.21
C LEU A 427 34.45 -27.29 19.52
N SER A 428 34.23 -26.38 20.46
CA SER A 428 34.87 -26.38 21.79
C SER A 428 33.86 -26.09 22.89
N CYS A 429 34.09 -26.63 24.09
CA CYS A 429 33.25 -26.34 25.25
C CYS A 429 33.58 -24.96 25.82
N PRO A 430 32.62 -24.02 25.91
CA PRO A 430 32.89 -22.68 26.44
C PRO A 430 33.26 -22.67 27.93
N ARG A 431 32.94 -23.73 28.67
CA ARG A 431 33.20 -23.84 30.11
C ARG A 431 34.55 -24.50 30.44
N CYS A 432 34.90 -25.58 29.74
CA CYS A 432 36.11 -26.36 30.06
C CYS A 432 37.17 -26.36 28.96
N GLY A 433 36.92 -25.71 27.81
CA GLY A 433 37.88 -25.56 26.72
C GLY A 433 38.17 -26.83 25.91
N LEU A 434 37.58 -27.99 26.25
CA LEU A 434 37.77 -29.22 25.49
C LEU A 434 37.22 -29.07 24.06
N SER A 435 38.07 -29.36 23.07
CA SER A 435 37.69 -29.50 21.66
C SER A 435 36.92 -30.81 21.49
N ILE A 436 35.65 -30.74 21.09
CA ILE A 436 34.72 -31.88 21.05
C ILE A 436 33.89 -31.76 19.79
N ASN A 437 33.89 -32.79 18.94
CA ASN A 437 33.11 -32.80 17.69
C ASN A 437 31.63 -33.19 17.90
N LYS A 438 31.02 -32.76 19.01
CA LYS A 438 29.62 -33.03 19.39
C LYS A 438 28.95 -31.72 19.83
N GLU A 439 27.64 -31.60 19.63
CA GLU A 439 26.88 -30.40 19.99
C GLU A 439 26.83 -30.13 21.49
N THR A 440 26.87 -31.18 22.32
CA THR A 440 26.84 -31.06 23.78
C THR A 440 28.12 -31.59 24.39
N CYS A 441 28.71 -30.84 25.31
CA CYS A 441 29.89 -31.26 26.04
C CYS A 441 29.55 -32.43 26.98
N PRO A 442 30.14 -33.63 26.81
CA PRO A 442 29.86 -34.78 27.69
C PRO A 442 30.27 -34.54 29.15
N LYS A 443 31.20 -33.62 29.42
CA LYS A 443 31.68 -33.30 30.77
C LYS A 443 30.85 -32.22 31.47
N CYS A 444 30.32 -31.25 30.73
CA CYS A 444 29.70 -30.06 31.30
C CYS A 444 28.21 -29.92 31.01
N GLY A 445 27.65 -30.73 30.10
CA GLY A 445 26.25 -30.65 29.67
C GLY A 445 25.89 -29.37 28.90
N VAL A 446 26.85 -28.48 28.64
CA VAL A 446 26.64 -27.23 27.89
C VAL A 446 26.85 -27.43 26.40
N ASN A 447 26.16 -26.63 25.59
CA ASN A 447 26.34 -26.62 24.14
C ASN A 447 27.75 -26.15 23.77
N THR A 448 28.38 -26.84 22.84
CA THR A 448 29.69 -26.47 22.28
C THR A 448 29.54 -25.31 21.30
N THR A 449 30.62 -24.55 21.11
CA THR A 449 30.70 -23.42 20.18
C THR A 449 32.03 -23.43 19.45
N CYS A 450 32.04 -22.96 18.20
CA CYS A 450 33.26 -22.67 17.46
C CYS A 450 33.63 -21.19 17.50
N ALA A 451 32.77 -20.32 18.04
CA ALA A 451 33.05 -18.89 18.17
C ALA A 451 34.14 -18.66 19.23
N ARG A 452 35.26 -18.05 18.82
CA ARG A 452 36.35 -17.67 19.71
C ARG A 452 36.90 -16.29 19.31
N MET A 453 37.51 -15.59 20.27
CA MET A 453 38.24 -14.36 19.99
C MET A 453 39.56 -14.71 19.30
N GLN A 454 39.80 -14.16 18.11
CA GLN A 454 41.02 -14.35 17.32
C GLN A 454 41.64 -13.00 16.97
N ASN A 455 42.97 -12.97 16.87
CA ASN A 455 43.71 -11.82 16.35
C ASN A 455 43.92 -12.04 14.85
N LEU A 456 43.38 -11.14 14.03
CA LEU A 456 43.47 -11.19 12.57
C LEU A 456 44.37 -10.08 12.07
N ASP A 457 45.28 -10.40 11.15
CA ASP A 457 46.05 -9.43 10.37
C ASP A 457 45.20 -8.91 9.21
N PHE A 458 44.21 -8.10 9.55
CA PHE A 458 43.16 -7.68 8.64
C PHE A 458 43.68 -6.85 7.47
N LYS A 459 44.76 -6.08 7.66
CA LYS A 459 45.39 -5.34 6.56
C LYS A 459 45.83 -6.26 5.43
N ASN A 460 46.50 -7.36 5.75
CA ASN A 460 46.96 -8.32 4.75
C ASN A 460 45.78 -9.06 4.11
N ILE A 461 44.76 -9.42 4.89
CA ILE A 461 43.54 -10.07 4.37
C ILE A 461 42.83 -9.14 3.38
N TYR A 462 42.68 -7.87 3.73
CA TYR A 462 42.06 -6.83 2.91
C TYR A 462 42.83 -6.60 1.61
N GLN A 463 44.16 -6.42 1.68
CA GLN A 463 44.99 -6.21 0.48
C GLN A 463 44.98 -7.42 -0.47
N ARG A 464 45.09 -8.65 0.06
CA ARG A 464 45.02 -9.87 -0.74
C ARG A 464 43.69 -10.02 -1.48
N ALA A 465 42.58 -9.56 -0.88
CA ALA A 465 41.26 -9.62 -1.53
C ALA A 465 41.20 -8.73 -2.78
N PHE A 466 41.80 -7.53 -2.74
CA PHE A 466 41.93 -6.66 -3.92
C PHE A 466 42.84 -7.24 -4.98
N GLU A 467 44.01 -7.78 -4.58
CA GLU A 467 44.96 -8.41 -5.49
C GLU A 467 44.35 -9.58 -6.25
N LYS A 468 43.59 -10.44 -5.56
CA LYS A 468 42.88 -11.57 -6.19
C LYS A 468 41.85 -11.14 -7.24
N LEU A 469 41.15 -10.05 -6.98
CA LEU A 469 40.12 -9.53 -7.89
C LEU A 469 40.69 -8.68 -9.02
N GLY A 470 41.95 -8.23 -8.91
CA GLY A 470 42.54 -7.25 -9.83
C GLY A 470 41.89 -5.86 -9.71
N GLU A 471 41.23 -5.55 -8.59
CA GLU A 471 40.54 -4.29 -8.35
C GLU A 471 41.41 -3.32 -7.52
N ARG A 472 41.09 -2.03 -7.55
CA ARG A 472 41.81 -1.01 -6.76
C ARG A 472 40.88 -0.30 -5.78
N GLU A 473 41.35 -0.12 -4.55
CA GLU A 473 40.63 0.58 -3.48
C GLU A 473 40.27 2.03 -3.88
N SER A 474 41.11 2.71 -4.65
CA SER A 474 40.88 4.09 -5.10
C SER A 474 39.61 4.31 -5.91
N ASN A 475 39.03 3.23 -6.45
CA ASN A 475 37.85 3.29 -7.32
C ASN A 475 36.55 3.02 -6.54
N LEU A 476 36.63 2.79 -5.23
CA LEU A 476 35.51 2.38 -4.40
C LEU A 476 35.26 3.40 -3.29
N ASP A 477 33.99 3.60 -2.99
CA ASP A 477 33.56 4.24 -1.75
C ASP A 477 33.82 3.32 -0.53
N ALA A 478 33.43 3.80 0.65
CA ALA A 478 33.65 3.08 1.90
C ALA A 478 32.94 1.72 1.96
N ILE A 479 33.72 0.65 2.10
CA ILE A 479 33.24 -0.72 2.25
C ILE A 479 32.88 -0.97 3.71
N LYS A 480 31.73 -1.60 3.94
CA LYS A 480 31.15 -1.77 5.29
C LYS A 480 31.02 -3.23 5.67
N GLY A 481 31.54 -3.57 6.85
CA GLY A 481 31.38 -4.89 7.46
C GLY A 481 30.31 -4.92 8.54
N VAL A 482 30.34 -5.97 9.37
CA VAL A 482 29.47 -6.11 10.54
C VAL A 482 30.29 -6.02 11.84
N LYS A 483 29.68 -5.55 12.93
CA LYS A 483 30.37 -5.55 14.24
C LYS A 483 30.65 -6.97 14.75
N ARG A 484 29.66 -7.85 14.56
CA ARG A 484 29.67 -9.25 15.03
C ARG A 484 28.77 -10.08 14.12
N MET A 485 29.16 -11.33 13.89
CA MET A 485 28.29 -12.32 13.24
C MET A 485 27.19 -12.78 14.21
N MET A 486 25.96 -12.90 13.73
CA MET A 486 24.82 -13.37 14.53
C MET A 486 24.49 -14.85 14.29
N SER A 487 25.22 -15.50 13.39
CA SER A 487 25.02 -16.90 13.04
C SER A 487 25.64 -17.85 14.05
N ARG A 488 25.13 -19.09 14.07
CA ARG A 488 25.54 -20.12 15.04
C ARG A 488 27.04 -20.39 15.03
N ASN A 489 27.61 -20.55 13.83
CA ASN A 489 29.02 -20.90 13.66
C ASN A 489 29.93 -19.69 13.47
N MET A 490 29.36 -18.48 13.29
CA MET A 490 30.10 -17.24 13.02
C MET A 490 31.08 -17.36 11.83
N THR A 491 30.71 -18.11 10.80
CA THR A 491 31.46 -18.25 9.55
C THR A 491 31.36 -16.95 8.75
N PRO A 492 32.45 -16.20 8.53
CA PRO A 492 32.40 -14.95 7.78
C PRO A 492 32.19 -15.19 6.28
N GLU A 493 31.64 -14.19 5.61
CA GLU A 493 31.61 -14.13 4.15
C GLU A 493 32.99 -13.70 3.57
N PRO A 494 33.43 -14.23 2.42
CA PRO A 494 34.64 -13.78 1.75
C PRO A 494 34.61 -12.27 1.45
N LEU A 495 35.72 -11.57 1.70
CA LEU A 495 35.82 -10.12 1.48
C LEU A 495 35.68 -9.75 0.00
N GLU A 496 36.10 -10.63 -0.89
CA GLU A 496 36.02 -10.46 -2.34
C GLU A 496 34.57 -10.17 -2.77
N LYS A 497 33.57 -10.86 -2.18
CA LYS A 497 32.15 -10.59 -2.44
C LYS A 497 31.76 -9.17 -2.02
N GLY A 498 32.24 -8.73 -0.86
CA GLY A 498 32.03 -7.38 -0.34
C GLY A 498 32.57 -6.26 -1.22
N ILE A 499 33.78 -6.45 -1.75
CA ILE A 499 34.44 -5.51 -2.65
C ILE A 499 33.63 -5.36 -3.94
N LEU A 500 33.21 -6.49 -4.54
CA LEU A 500 32.40 -6.47 -5.75
C LEU A 500 31.00 -5.88 -5.50
N ARG A 501 30.37 -6.14 -4.35
CA ARG A 501 29.10 -5.47 -3.99
C ARG A 501 29.26 -3.96 -3.86
N ALA A 502 30.32 -3.50 -3.19
CA ALA A 502 30.61 -2.07 -3.06
C ALA A 502 30.84 -1.40 -4.42
N LYS A 503 31.56 -2.08 -5.34
CA LYS A 503 31.77 -1.61 -6.72
C LYS A 503 30.46 -1.34 -7.48
N HIS A 504 29.45 -2.18 -7.26
CA HIS A 504 28.14 -2.08 -7.90
C HIS A 504 27.08 -1.38 -7.03
N GLU A 505 27.48 -0.75 -5.92
CA GLU A 505 26.58 -0.05 -4.97
C GLU A 505 25.47 -0.95 -4.39
N LEU A 506 25.78 -2.22 -4.14
CA LEU A 506 24.86 -3.22 -3.63
C LEU A 506 25.06 -3.46 -2.13
N PHE A 507 23.96 -3.74 -1.43
CA PHE A 507 23.98 -4.08 -0.01
C PHE A 507 23.55 -5.52 0.20
N THR A 508 24.23 -6.20 1.13
CA THR A 508 23.90 -7.59 1.49
C THR A 508 22.94 -7.61 2.67
N PHE A 509 21.99 -8.56 2.64
CA PHE A 509 21.11 -8.85 3.76
C PHE A 509 21.71 -9.93 4.68
N LYS A 510 20.99 -10.29 5.75
CA LYS A 510 21.48 -11.18 6.81
C LYS A 510 21.88 -12.59 6.33
N ASP A 511 21.38 -12.99 5.18
CA ASP A 511 21.58 -14.32 4.60
C ASP A 511 22.54 -14.31 3.40
N GLY A 512 23.13 -13.16 3.07
CA GLY A 512 24.06 -12.99 1.94
C GLY A 512 23.42 -12.49 0.65
N THR A 513 22.08 -12.43 0.58
CA THR A 513 21.33 -12.07 -0.63
C THR A 513 21.17 -10.56 -0.79
N VAL A 514 21.00 -10.11 -2.04
CA VAL A 514 20.65 -8.73 -2.42
C VAL A 514 19.15 -8.69 -2.69
N ARG A 515 18.44 -7.77 -2.03
CA ARG A 515 16.97 -7.73 -2.04
C ARG A 515 16.43 -6.34 -2.31
N TYR A 516 15.26 -6.32 -2.96
CA TYR A 516 14.53 -5.10 -3.27
C TYR A 516 13.07 -5.27 -2.83
N ASP A 517 12.55 -4.35 -2.00
CA ASP A 517 11.19 -4.39 -1.49
C ASP A 517 10.26 -3.55 -2.37
N MET A 518 9.08 -4.08 -2.72
CA MET A 518 8.02 -3.36 -3.43
C MET A 518 6.65 -3.59 -2.79
N SER A 519 5.74 -2.62 -2.94
CA SER A 519 4.33 -2.81 -2.62
C SER A 519 3.66 -3.72 -3.64
N ASP A 520 2.86 -4.68 -3.16
CA ASP A 520 2.23 -5.69 -4.01
C ASP A 520 0.89 -5.20 -4.57
N ILE A 521 0.75 -5.19 -5.89
CA ILE A 521 -0.52 -4.93 -6.59
C ILE A 521 -0.80 -6.09 -7.55
N PRO A 522 -2.05 -6.54 -7.69
CA PRO A 522 -2.36 -7.66 -8.56
C PRO A 522 -2.43 -7.20 -10.01
N LEU A 523 -2.07 -8.08 -10.93
CA LEU A 523 -2.24 -7.86 -12.36
C LEU A 523 -2.57 -9.19 -13.03
N THR A 524 -3.60 -9.24 -13.88
CA THR A 524 -3.91 -10.45 -14.65
C THR A 524 -3.74 -10.27 -16.15
N HIS A 525 -3.62 -9.04 -16.63
CA HIS A 525 -3.41 -8.76 -18.05
C HIS A 525 -2.36 -7.68 -18.24
N ILE A 526 -1.57 -7.82 -19.30
CA ILE A 526 -0.48 -6.90 -19.65
C ILE A 526 -0.61 -6.43 -21.09
N ARG A 527 0.07 -5.33 -21.39
CA ARG A 527 0.19 -4.70 -22.70
C ARG A 527 1.64 -4.29 -22.90
N ALA A 528 2.20 -4.41 -24.10
CA ALA A 528 3.66 -4.27 -24.28
C ALA A 528 4.12 -2.81 -24.04
N ASP A 529 3.35 -1.86 -24.54
CA ASP A 529 3.58 -0.42 -24.42
C ASP A 529 3.61 0.07 -22.96
N GLU A 530 2.77 -0.48 -22.09
CA GLU A 530 2.75 -0.18 -20.65
C GLU A 530 3.97 -0.72 -19.91
N LEU A 531 4.53 -1.81 -20.41
CA LEU A 531 5.67 -2.49 -19.84
C LEU A 531 7.01 -1.87 -20.25
N GLY A 532 7.00 -0.90 -21.16
CA GLY A 532 8.20 -0.30 -21.74
C GLY A 532 9.02 -1.31 -22.56
N ILE A 533 8.35 -2.26 -23.23
CA ILE A 533 8.98 -3.27 -24.09
C ILE A 533 8.25 -3.37 -25.42
N HIS A 534 8.92 -3.92 -26.43
CA HIS A 534 8.30 -4.21 -27.71
C HIS A 534 7.58 -5.56 -27.73
N VAL A 535 6.61 -5.70 -28.64
CA VAL A 535 5.79 -6.91 -28.80
C VAL A 535 6.64 -8.15 -29.10
N GLU A 536 7.77 -8.01 -29.79
CA GLU A 536 8.70 -9.10 -30.08
C GLU A 536 9.23 -9.76 -28.80
N LYS A 537 9.44 -8.99 -27.72
CA LYS A 537 9.88 -9.53 -26.43
C LYS A 537 8.83 -10.41 -25.76
N LEU A 538 7.55 -10.04 -25.87
CA LEU A 538 6.46 -10.89 -25.40
C LEU A 538 6.37 -12.20 -26.21
N LEU A 539 6.56 -12.13 -27.52
CA LEU A 539 6.62 -13.29 -28.40
C LEU A 539 7.80 -14.22 -28.04
N GLU A 540 9.00 -13.68 -27.81
CA GLU A 540 10.21 -14.43 -27.42
C GLU A 540 10.01 -15.24 -26.13
N ILE A 541 9.31 -14.69 -25.14
CA ILE A 541 9.04 -15.37 -23.85
C ILE A 541 7.75 -16.20 -23.85
N GLY A 542 7.08 -16.30 -25.00
CA GLY A 542 6.02 -17.26 -25.31
C GLY A 542 4.59 -16.74 -25.14
N TYR A 543 4.32 -15.45 -25.30
CA TYR A 543 2.98 -14.90 -25.47
C TYR A 543 2.63 -14.83 -26.96
N SER A 544 1.63 -15.56 -27.42
CA SER A 544 1.30 -15.68 -28.85
C SER A 544 -0.05 -15.09 -29.23
N GLU A 545 -1.00 -15.02 -28.29
CA GLU A 545 -2.39 -14.64 -28.53
C GLU A 545 -2.84 -13.60 -27.50
N ASP A 546 -3.76 -12.74 -27.91
CA ASP A 546 -4.46 -11.80 -27.04
C ASP A 546 -5.62 -12.49 -26.28
N ILE A 547 -6.28 -11.73 -25.39
CA ILE A 547 -7.40 -12.24 -24.59
C ILE A 547 -8.60 -12.76 -25.42
N TYR A 548 -8.69 -12.38 -26.69
CA TYR A 548 -9.75 -12.82 -27.62
C TYR A 548 -9.30 -13.98 -28.53
N GLY A 549 -8.09 -14.50 -28.34
CA GLY A 549 -7.51 -15.56 -29.16
C GLY A 549 -7.00 -15.10 -30.53
N LYS A 550 -6.81 -13.79 -30.74
CA LYS A 550 -6.18 -13.27 -31.96
C LYS A 550 -4.66 -13.27 -31.81
N PRO A 551 -3.90 -13.47 -32.91
CA PRO A 551 -2.44 -13.40 -32.85
C PRO A 551 -1.94 -12.05 -32.32
N LEU A 552 -0.90 -12.10 -31.49
CA LEU A 552 -0.23 -10.91 -30.95
C LEU A 552 0.64 -10.25 -32.03
N THR A 553 0.28 -9.03 -32.41
CA THR A 553 0.89 -8.27 -33.53
C THR A 553 1.13 -6.79 -33.20
N SER A 554 0.38 -6.23 -32.26
CA SER A 554 0.44 -4.82 -31.87
C SER A 554 0.78 -4.68 -30.39
N GLU A 555 1.39 -3.55 -30.02
CA GLU A 555 1.83 -3.27 -28.65
C GLU A 555 0.66 -2.98 -27.70
N ASP A 556 -0.49 -2.54 -28.24
CA ASP A 556 -1.74 -2.21 -27.54
C ASP A 556 -2.69 -3.42 -27.36
N GLN A 557 -2.30 -4.62 -27.79
CA GLN A 557 -3.10 -5.82 -27.55
C GLN A 557 -2.94 -6.31 -26.11
N VAL A 558 -4.08 -6.51 -25.44
CA VAL A 558 -4.14 -7.02 -24.07
C VAL A 558 -3.96 -8.53 -24.08
N VAL A 559 -2.98 -9.04 -23.32
CA VAL A 559 -2.70 -10.49 -23.18
C VAL A 559 -2.87 -10.94 -21.73
N CYS A 560 -3.28 -12.20 -21.51
CA CYS A 560 -3.40 -12.78 -20.16
C CYS A 560 -2.02 -13.05 -19.57
N LEU A 561 -1.69 -12.41 -18.44
CA LEU A 561 -0.42 -12.56 -17.73
C LEU A 561 -0.27 -14.00 -17.23
N LYS A 562 0.85 -14.65 -17.56
CA LYS A 562 1.15 -15.98 -17.03
C LYS A 562 1.37 -15.91 -15.52
N VAL A 563 0.91 -16.93 -14.81
CA VAL A 563 0.77 -16.91 -13.33
C VAL A 563 2.04 -16.70 -12.51
N GLN A 564 3.23 -16.88 -13.10
CA GLN A 564 4.54 -16.66 -12.44
C GLN A 564 5.34 -15.53 -13.11
N ASP A 565 4.76 -14.83 -14.08
CA ASP A 565 5.40 -13.65 -14.66
C ASP A 565 5.09 -12.43 -13.79
N ILE A 566 6.10 -11.56 -13.62
CA ILE A 566 6.01 -10.36 -12.79
C ILE A 566 6.51 -9.12 -13.53
N VAL A 567 5.94 -7.98 -13.19
CA VAL A 567 6.31 -6.65 -13.68
C VAL A 567 6.82 -5.84 -12.50
N VAL A 568 8.01 -5.28 -12.62
CA VAL A 568 8.69 -4.58 -11.52
C VAL A 568 8.86 -3.11 -11.82
N SER A 569 8.97 -2.27 -10.79
CA SER A 569 9.27 -0.84 -11.00
C SER A 569 10.62 -0.61 -11.69
N TYR A 570 10.77 0.51 -12.41
CA TYR A 570 12.06 0.89 -13.02
C TYR A 570 13.20 0.95 -11.98
N ASP A 571 12.94 1.49 -10.79
CA ASP A 571 13.93 1.54 -9.70
C ASP A 571 14.43 0.14 -9.30
N CYS A 572 13.52 -0.85 -9.27
CA CYS A 572 13.86 -2.24 -9.03
C CYS A 572 14.71 -2.80 -10.17
N ALA A 573 14.30 -2.57 -11.42
CA ALA A 573 15.01 -3.04 -12.61
C ALA A 573 16.45 -2.51 -12.68
N GLU A 574 16.67 -1.23 -12.38
CA GLU A 574 18.01 -0.65 -12.30
C GLU A 574 18.88 -1.32 -11.22
N TYR A 575 18.29 -1.63 -10.06
CA TYR A 575 19.01 -2.32 -8.99
C TYR A 575 19.29 -3.79 -9.32
N LEU A 576 18.36 -4.48 -9.99
CA LEU A 576 18.57 -5.84 -10.50
C LEU A 576 19.64 -5.86 -11.60
N LEU A 577 19.69 -4.86 -12.48
CA LEU A 577 20.75 -4.72 -13.48
C LEU A 577 22.12 -4.60 -12.82
N LYS A 578 22.26 -3.76 -11.79
CA LYS A 578 23.50 -3.71 -10.97
C LYS A 578 23.84 -5.07 -10.36
N THR A 579 22.81 -5.81 -9.92
CA THR A 579 22.99 -7.16 -9.35
C THR A 579 23.45 -8.18 -10.41
N THR A 580 22.96 -8.12 -11.65
CA THR A 580 23.44 -8.99 -12.74
C THR A 580 24.93 -8.78 -13.03
N ARG A 581 25.36 -7.51 -13.12
CA ARG A 581 26.76 -7.14 -13.33
C ARG A 581 27.66 -7.59 -12.18
N TYR A 582 27.16 -7.50 -10.95
CA TYR A 582 27.84 -8.07 -9.78
C TYR A 582 27.98 -9.60 -9.88
N ILE A 583 26.93 -10.31 -10.29
CA ILE A 583 26.98 -11.78 -10.45
C ILE A 583 27.99 -12.17 -11.53
N ASP A 584 28.02 -11.46 -12.66
CA ASP A 584 28.96 -11.73 -13.74
C ASP A 584 30.41 -11.43 -13.35
N ASP A 585 30.66 -10.31 -12.66
CA ASP A 585 31.97 -10.02 -12.06
C ASP A 585 32.36 -11.08 -11.02
N LEU A 586 31.41 -11.57 -10.22
CA LEU A 586 31.65 -12.59 -9.20
C LEU A 586 31.99 -13.94 -9.85
N LEU A 587 31.26 -14.33 -10.90
CA LEU A 587 31.52 -15.56 -11.65
C LEU A 587 32.90 -15.51 -12.32
N SER A 588 33.22 -14.42 -13.02
CA SER A 588 34.49 -14.28 -13.74
C SER A 588 35.70 -14.08 -12.83
N LYS A 589 35.64 -13.16 -11.86
CA LYS A 589 36.81 -12.77 -11.05
C LYS A 589 37.04 -13.66 -9.85
N TYR A 590 35.98 -14.13 -9.19
CA TYR A 590 36.12 -14.93 -7.97
C TYR A 590 35.98 -16.43 -8.22
N TYR A 591 35.02 -16.85 -9.06
CA TYR A 591 34.81 -18.27 -9.36
C TYR A 591 35.54 -18.75 -10.62
N HIS A 592 36.09 -17.85 -11.44
CA HIS A 592 36.76 -18.16 -12.71
C HIS A 592 35.87 -18.95 -13.68
N LEU A 593 34.61 -18.53 -13.79
CA LEU A 593 33.59 -19.06 -14.70
C LEU A 593 33.16 -17.99 -15.70
N GLU A 594 32.51 -18.42 -16.79
CA GLU A 594 31.92 -17.49 -17.76
C GLU A 594 30.79 -16.66 -17.12
N PRO A 595 30.63 -15.38 -17.52
CA PRO A 595 29.48 -14.55 -17.17
C PRO A 595 28.15 -15.22 -17.57
N TYR A 596 27.10 -15.00 -16.77
CA TYR A 596 25.79 -15.61 -16.98
C TYR A 596 24.79 -14.67 -17.67
N TYR A 597 24.68 -13.42 -17.22
CA TYR A 597 23.65 -12.50 -17.71
C TYR A 597 24.12 -11.68 -18.91
N ASN A 598 25.32 -11.10 -18.85
CA ASN A 598 25.85 -10.15 -19.84
C ASN A 598 24.92 -8.96 -20.13
N ALA A 599 24.04 -8.60 -19.18
CA ALA A 599 23.03 -7.57 -19.34
C ALA A 599 23.65 -6.16 -19.37
N GLN A 600 23.33 -5.39 -20.41
CA GLN A 600 23.75 -4.00 -20.56
C GLN A 600 22.64 -3.05 -20.13
N ASN A 601 21.41 -3.34 -20.52
CA ASN A 601 20.23 -2.51 -20.27
C ASN A 601 19.18 -3.29 -19.48
N ILE A 602 18.16 -2.58 -18.97
CA ILE A 602 17.06 -3.21 -18.24
C ILE A 602 16.27 -4.19 -19.11
N GLU A 603 16.12 -3.93 -20.41
CA GLU A 603 15.41 -4.79 -21.37
C GLU A 603 16.04 -6.20 -21.47
N ASP A 604 17.36 -6.32 -21.26
CA ASP A 604 18.06 -7.61 -21.25
C ASP A 604 17.63 -8.50 -20.06
N LEU A 605 16.96 -7.92 -19.05
CA LEU A 605 16.43 -8.65 -17.90
C LEU A 605 15.10 -9.33 -18.22
N VAL A 606 14.43 -9.01 -19.33
CA VAL A 606 13.17 -9.67 -19.71
C VAL A 606 13.44 -11.17 -19.93
N GLY A 607 12.67 -12.01 -19.24
CA GLY A 607 12.87 -13.46 -19.19
C GLY A 607 13.80 -13.94 -18.06
N ALA A 608 14.49 -13.05 -17.34
CA ALA A 608 15.31 -13.43 -16.20
C ALA A 608 14.46 -13.98 -15.05
N LEU A 609 14.99 -15.00 -14.38
CA LEU A 609 14.32 -15.63 -13.24
C LEU A 609 14.64 -14.92 -11.93
N VAL A 610 13.59 -14.69 -11.16
CA VAL A 610 13.64 -14.02 -9.86
C VAL A 610 12.97 -14.87 -8.79
N MET A 611 13.32 -14.63 -7.53
CA MET A 611 12.64 -15.19 -6.38
C MET A 611 11.86 -14.08 -5.67
N GLY A 612 10.55 -14.22 -5.63
CA GLY A 612 9.69 -13.43 -4.76
C GLY A 612 9.68 -14.05 -3.37
N LEU A 613 9.87 -13.24 -2.33
CA LEU A 613 9.83 -13.70 -0.94
C LEU A 613 9.12 -12.67 -0.05
N ALA A 614 8.13 -13.14 0.68
CA ALA A 614 7.42 -12.32 1.64
C ALA A 614 8.15 -12.19 2.97
N PRO A 615 8.04 -11.03 3.66
CA PRO A 615 8.47 -10.92 5.05
C PRO A 615 7.78 -11.99 5.90
N HIS A 616 8.47 -12.50 6.92
CA HIS A 616 7.96 -13.52 7.83
C HIS A 616 7.63 -14.89 7.20
N THR A 617 7.98 -15.13 5.93
CA THR A 617 7.90 -16.47 5.31
C THR A 617 9.31 -17.01 5.04
N SER A 618 9.40 -18.29 4.66
CA SER A 618 10.69 -18.93 4.33
C SER A 618 10.66 -19.75 3.05
N ALA A 619 9.56 -19.66 2.30
CA ALA A 619 9.39 -20.28 1.01
C ALA A 619 9.35 -19.17 -0.03
N GLY A 620 10.40 -19.08 -0.84
CA GLY A 620 10.40 -18.20 -2.01
C GLY A 620 9.55 -18.81 -3.12
N VAL A 621 9.02 -17.97 -4.00
CA VAL A 621 8.30 -18.39 -5.21
C VAL A 621 9.11 -17.93 -6.42
N LEU A 622 9.38 -18.86 -7.32
CA LEU A 622 10.05 -18.56 -8.58
C LEU A 622 9.12 -17.72 -9.45
N GLY A 623 9.62 -16.60 -9.94
CA GLY A 623 8.97 -15.77 -10.94
C GLY A 623 9.89 -15.50 -12.12
N ARG A 624 9.32 -14.97 -13.19
CA ARG A 624 10.03 -14.53 -14.38
C ARG A 624 9.69 -13.07 -14.66
N LEU A 625 10.71 -12.26 -14.93
CA LEU A 625 10.49 -10.87 -15.25
C LEU A 625 9.93 -10.73 -16.67
N VAL A 626 8.79 -10.04 -16.83
CA VAL A 626 8.18 -9.80 -18.14
C VAL A 626 8.27 -8.35 -18.59
N GLY A 627 8.38 -7.38 -17.68
CA GLY A 627 8.48 -5.97 -18.04
C GLY A 627 8.57 -5.03 -16.85
N PHE A 628 8.40 -3.73 -17.13
CA PHE A 628 8.69 -2.66 -16.18
C PHE A 628 7.50 -1.72 -15.99
N THR A 629 7.45 -0.99 -14.87
CA THR A 629 6.42 0.01 -14.62
C THR A 629 6.98 1.28 -13.98
N ARG A 630 6.34 2.42 -14.27
CA ARG A 630 6.64 3.72 -13.64
C ARG A 630 6.11 3.82 -12.22
N ALA A 631 5.13 3.00 -11.86
CA ALA A 631 4.58 2.95 -10.52
C ALA A 631 5.59 2.31 -9.55
N ALA A 632 5.62 2.80 -8.31
CA ALA A 632 6.47 2.26 -7.25
C ALA A 632 5.88 0.98 -6.61
N VAL A 633 5.56 -0.01 -7.45
CA VAL A 633 4.90 -1.27 -7.07
C VAL A 633 5.49 -2.47 -7.82
N GLY A 634 5.24 -3.67 -7.30
CA GLY A 634 5.46 -4.93 -8.00
C GLY A 634 4.12 -5.52 -8.43
N TYR A 635 3.85 -5.51 -9.73
CA TYR A 635 2.68 -6.16 -10.30
C TYR A 635 2.95 -7.64 -10.53
N ALA A 636 2.04 -8.49 -10.10
CA ALA A 636 2.10 -9.92 -10.39
C ALA A 636 0.71 -10.54 -10.39
N HIS A 637 0.61 -11.74 -10.96
CA HIS A 637 -0.61 -12.51 -10.90
C HIS A 637 -1.05 -12.72 -9.43
N PRO A 638 -2.35 -12.63 -9.08
CA PRO A 638 -2.83 -12.83 -7.71
C PRO A 638 -2.37 -14.15 -7.08
N PHE A 639 -2.23 -15.23 -7.88
CA PHE A 639 -1.67 -16.50 -7.39
C PHE A 639 -0.21 -16.39 -6.94
N PHE A 640 0.60 -15.57 -7.60
CA PHE A 640 1.97 -15.32 -7.20
C PHE A 640 2.04 -14.59 -5.85
N HIS A 641 1.15 -13.64 -5.62
CA HIS A 641 1.02 -12.95 -4.32
C HIS A 641 0.48 -13.91 -3.23
N ALA A 642 -0.59 -14.64 -3.52
CA ALA A 642 -1.18 -15.61 -2.60
C ALA A 642 -0.22 -16.74 -2.20
N ALA A 643 0.59 -17.25 -3.15
CA ALA A 643 1.58 -18.28 -2.89
C ALA A 643 2.66 -17.83 -1.89
N LYS A 644 2.95 -16.53 -1.86
CA LYS A 644 3.87 -15.92 -0.90
C LYS A 644 3.19 -15.57 0.43
N ARG A 645 1.93 -15.97 0.62
CA ARG A 645 1.09 -15.67 1.81
C ARG A 645 0.84 -14.17 1.99
N ARG A 646 0.68 -13.46 0.88
CA ARG A 646 0.35 -12.03 0.82
C ARG A 646 -0.94 -11.79 0.08
N ASN A 647 -1.56 -10.66 0.42
CA ASN A 647 -2.69 -10.08 -0.29
C ASN A 647 -2.28 -8.68 -0.75
N CYS A 648 -3.04 -8.06 -1.65
CA CYS A 648 -2.71 -6.74 -2.16
C CYS A 648 -3.35 -5.61 -1.34
N ASP A 649 -3.45 -5.77 -0.02
CA ASP A 649 -4.04 -4.79 0.89
C ASP A 649 -3.05 -3.69 1.32
N GLY A 650 -1.87 -3.60 0.69
CA GLY A 650 -0.75 -2.75 1.09
C GLY A 650 0.41 -3.49 1.76
N ASP A 651 0.48 -4.82 1.59
CA ASP A 651 1.65 -5.61 1.91
C ASP A 651 2.81 -5.34 0.94
N GLU A 652 4.00 -5.76 1.37
CA GLU A 652 5.25 -5.58 0.65
C GLU A 652 5.96 -6.92 0.52
N ASP A 653 6.46 -7.22 -0.68
CA ASP A 653 7.31 -8.37 -0.96
C ASP A 653 8.69 -7.96 -1.43
N CYS A 654 9.65 -8.85 -1.22
CA CYS A 654 10.99 -8.66 -1.76
C CYS A 654 11.23 -9.51 -3.00
N VAL A 655 11.93 -8.93 -3.96
CA VAL A 655 12.41 -9.60 -5.18
C VAL A 655 13.94 -9.66 -5.13
N MET A 656 14.49 -10.80 -5.55
CA MET A 656 15.92 -11.02 -5.74
C MET A 656 16.15 -11.88 -6.98
N LEU A 657 17.29 -11.72 -7.66
CA LEU A 657 17.65 -12.59 -8.78
C LEU A 657 17.84 -14.03 -8.31
N LEU A 658 17.40 -15.01 -9.12
CA LEU A 658 17.57 -16.42 -8.79
C LEU A 658 19.05 -16.77 -8.57
N MET A 659 19.92 -16.36 -9.49
CA MET A 659 21.36 -16.64 -9.39
C MET A 659 22.02 -16.01 -8.16
N ASP A 660 21.58 -14.84 -7.71
CA ASP A 660 22.08 -14.23 -6.47
C ASP A 660 21.76 -15.14 -5.28
N GLY A 661 20.50 -15.55 -5.16
CA GLY A 661 20.08 -16.43 -4.08
C GLY A 661 20.63 -17.85 -4.17
N LEU A 662 21.11 -18.32 -5.31
CA LEU A 662 21.81 -19.61 -5.42
C LEU A 662 23.28 -19.51 -4.99
N ILE A 663 23.98 -18.43 -5.36
CA ILE A 663 25.43 -18.31 -5.17
C ILE A 663 25.79 -17.66 -3.82
N ASN A 664 24.96 -16.74 -3.32
CA ASN A 664 25.29 -15.91 -2.16
C ASN A 664 24.54 -16.31 -0.88
N PHE A 665 23.41 -17.00 -1.00
CA PHE A 665 22.68 -17.51 0.17
C PHE A 665 23.46 -18.61 0.89
N SER A 666 23.48 -18.55 2.23
CA SER A 666 23.90 -19.69 3.05
C SER A 666 23.19 -19.74 4.39
N ARG A 667 22.79 -20.95 4.79
CA ARG A 667 22.24 -21.22 6.14
C ARG A 667 23.24 -20.90 7.25
N GLU A 668 24.54 -20.89 6.94
CA GLU A 668 25.62 -20.54 7.88
C GLU A 668 25.65 -19.04 8.24
N TYR A 669 24.97 -18.19 7.47
CA TYR A 669 24.85 -16.75 7.75
C TYR A 669 23.60 -16.43 8.59
N LEU A 670 22.61 -17.31 8.59
CA LEU A 670 21.36 -17.08 9.29
C LEU A 670 21.56 -16.96 10.81
N PRO A 671 20.86 -16.01 11.46
CA PRO A 671 20.87 -15.90 12.90
C PRO A 671 20.37 -17.18 13.59
N ASP A 672 20.98 -17.52 14.73
CA ASP A 672 20.66 -18.76 15.47
C ASP A 672 19.24 -18.77 16.06
N LYS A 673 18.63 -17.59 16.26
CA LYS A 673 17.26 -17.45 16.80
C LYS A 673 16.21 -17.78 15.73
N ARG A 674 15.13 -18.47 16.11
CA ARG A 674 14.00 -18.83 15.21
C ARG A 674 13.48 -17.66 14.37
N GLY A 675 13.31 -16.49 14.97
CA GLY A 675 12.82 -15.29 14.26
C GLY A 675 13.77 -14.74 13.20
N GLY A 676 15.06 -15.12 13.20
CA GLY A 676 16.01 -14.74 12.16
C GLY A 676 16.09 -15.72 10.99
N LYS A 677 15.47 -16.90 11.10
CA LYS A 677 15.38 -17.89 10.01
C LYS A 677 14.14 -17.69 9.13
N MET A 678 13.09 -17.09 9.69
CA MET A 678 11.99 -16.52 8.92
C MET A 678 12.54 -15.30 8.16
N ASP A 679 12.03 -15.01 6.97
CA ASP A 679 12.55 -13.98 6.04
C ASP A 679 13.82 -14.42 5.27
N ALA A 680 13.99 -15.71 5.00
CA ALA A 680 15.08 -16.25 4.16
C ALA A 680 14.55 -17.37 3.24
N PRO A 681 15.05 -17.49 1.99
CA PRO A 681 14.55 -18.46 1.02
C PRO A 681 15.07 -19.88 1.34
N LEU A 682 14.50 -20.53 2.36
CA LEU A 682 14.91 -21.88 2.78
C LEU A 682 14.44 -22.98 1.82
N VAL A 683 13.34 -22.71 1.12
CA VAL A 683 12.70 -23.55 0.11
C VAL A 683 12.27 -22.64 -1.04
N LEU A 684 12.28 -23.17 -2.26
CA LEU A 684 11.83 -22.47 -3.46
C LEU A 684 10.71 -23.26 -4.14
N THR A 685 9.54 -22.64 -4.26
CA THR A 685 8.41 -23.16 -5.05
C THR A 685 8.64 -22.80 -6.51
N THR A 686 8.81 -23.81 -7.37
CA THR A 686 9.13 -23.62 -8.79
C THR A 686 7.90 -23.56 -9.68
N ARG A 687 6.77 -24.13 -9.24
CA ARG A 687 5.51 -24.17 -9.99
C ARG A 687 4.36 -23.80 -9.06
N LEU A 688 3.47 -22.95 -9.53
CA LEU A 688 2.25 -22.60 -8.81
C LEU A 688 1.12 -23.55 -9.17
N ASP A 689 0.54 -24.19 -8.15
CA ASP A 689 -0.74 -24.88 -8.23
C ASP A 689 -1.81 -24.03 -7.52
N PRO A 690 -2.80 -23.49 -8.23
CA PRO A 690 -3.86 -22.69 -7.64
C PRO A 690 -4.65 -23.41 -6.55
N SER A 691 -4.65 -24.75 -6.51
CA SER A 691 -5.32 -25.50 -5.44
C SER A 691 -4.59 -25.44 -4.10
N GLU A 692 -3.28 -25.14 -4.10
CA GLU A 692 -2.43 -25.09 -2.90
C GLU A 692 -2.18 -23.67 -2.37
N VAL A 693 -2.50 -22.63 -3.16
CA VAL A 693 -2.38 -21.23 -2.74
C VAL A 693 -3.48 -20.83 -1.75
N ASP A 694 -3.38 -19.60 -1.24
CA ASP A 694 -4.38 -19.09 -0.31
C ASP A 694 -5.78 -19.01 -0.92
N LYS A 695 -6.80 -19.24 -0.10
CA LYS A 695 -8.20 -19.36 -0.54
C LYS A 695 -8.78 -18.04 -1.01
N GLU A 696 -8.23 -16.93 -0.53
CA GLU A 696 -8.66 -15.61 -0.97
C GLU A 696 -8.48 -15.42 -2.49
N ALA A 697 -7.45 -16.04 -3.07
CA ALA A 697 -7.25 -16.02 -4.52
C ALA A 697 -8.28 -16.87 -5.29
N HIS A 698 -9.01 -17.76 -4.61
CA HIS A 698 -10.09 -18.56 -5.20
C HIS A 698 -11.37 -17.73 -5.39
N ASN A 699 -11.51 -16.62 -4.68
CA ASN A 699 -12.68 -15.75 -4.75
C ASN A 699 -12.59 -14.69 -5.84
N ILE A 700 -11.50 -14.68 -6.63
CA ILE A 700 -11.32 -13.72 -7.71
C ILE A 700 -12.36 -14.01 -8.80
N ASP A 701 -13.16 -13.00 -9.11
CA ASP A 701 -14.10 -12.98 -10.22
C ASP A 701 -13.37 -12.75 -11.54
N VAL A 702 -13.69 -13.56 -12.55
CA VAL A 702 -12.98 -13.63 -13.84
C VAL A 702 -13.93 -13.50 -15.04
N CYS A 703 -15.15 -13.03 -14.82
CA CYS A 703 -16.10 -12.70 -15.87
C CYS A 703 -15.78 -11.36 -16.56
N ASP A 704 -16.28 -11.21 -17.78
CA ASP A 704 -16.21 -10.01 -18.61
C ASP A 704 -17.26 -8.96 -18.23
N HIS A 705 -18.40 -9.39 -17.67
CA HIS A 705 -19.40 -8.51 -17.07
C HIS A 705 -20.10 -9.21 -15.90
N TYR A 706 -20.69 -8.42 -14.99
CA TYR A 706 -21.53 -8.96 -13.93
C TYR A 706 -22.96 -9.16 -14.43
N PRO A 707 -23.63 -10.28 -14.09
CA PRO A 707 -24.96 -10.59 -14.59
C PRO A 707 -26.03 -9.66 -14.01
N LEU A 708 -27.13 -9.45 -14.74
CA LEU A 708 -28.25 -8.60 -14.31
C LEU A 708 -28.78 -8.98 -12.92
N GLU A 709 -28.87 -10.28 -12.61
CA GLU A 709 -29.39 -10.72 -11.31
C GLU A 709 -28.47 -10.38 -10.13
N PHE A 710 -27.17 -10.15 -10.39
CA PHE A 710 -26.26 -9.65 -9.37
C PHE A 710 -26.69 -8.24 -8.94
N TYR A 711 -26.91 -7.33 -9.90
CA TYR A 711 -27.32 -5.96 -9.62
C TYR A 711 -28.66 -5.90 -8.87
N GLU A 712 -29.64 -6.69 -9.30
CA GLU A 712 -30.94 -6.76 -8.63
C GLU A 712 -30.85 -7.34 -7.20
N ALA A 713 -29.96 -8.31 -6.98
CA ALA A 713 -29.73 -8.88 -5.65
C ALA A 713 -29.04 -7.88 -4.70
N THR A 714 -28.20 -6.98 -5.21
CA THR A 714 -27.57 -5.95 -4.37
C THR A 714 -28.58 -5.03 -3.70
N LEU A 715 -29.72 -4.75 -4.36
CA LEU A 715 -30.81 -3.94 -3.81
C LEU A 715 -31.47 -4.57 -2.58
N LYS A 716 -31.37 -5.90 -2.44
CA LYS A 716 -31.97 -6.68 -1.36
C LYS A 716 -30.99 -6.96 -0.20
N TYR A 717 -29.78 -6.40 -0.27
CA TYR A 717 -28.69 -6.66 0.70
C TYR A 717 -28.34 -8.15 0.82
N THR A 718 -28.42 -8.88 -0.29
CA THR A 718 -28.19 -10.32 -0.34
C THR A 718 -26.77 -10.70 0.14
N ASN A 719 -26.65 -11.84 0.83
CA ASN A 719 -25.34 -12.37 1.20
C ASN A 719 -24.59 -12.81 -0.07
N PRO A 720 -23.31 -12.43 -0.27
CA PRO A 720 -22.59 -12.77 -1.49
C PRO A 720 -22.57 -14.27 -1.78
N LYS A 721 -22.54 -15.14 -0.77
CA LYS A 721 -22.54 -16.61 -0.94
C LYS A 721 -23.75 -17.16 -1.70
N GLU A 722 -24.88 -16.47 -1.67
CA GLU A 722 -26.08 -16.90 -2.39
C GLU A 722 -25.94 -16.73 -3.92
N LEU A 723 -25.02 -15.88 -4.37
CA LEU A 723 -24.73 -15.62 -5.77
C LEU A 723 -23.48 -16.33 -6.29
N GLU A 724 -22.77 -17.08 -5.42
CA GLU A 724 -21.50 -17.73 -5.77
C GLU A 724 -21.63 -18.65 -7.00
N SER A 725 -22.78 -19.33 -7.16
CA SER A 725 -23.04 -20.22 -8.30
C SER A 725 -23.33 -19.49 -9.62
N LYS A 726 -23.66 -18.19 -9.57
CA LYS A 726 -23.93 -17.35 -10.74
C LYS A 726 -22.70 -16.55 -11.17
N MET A 727 -21.72 -16.40 -10.29
CA MET A 727 -20.49 -15.65 -10.55
C MET A 727 -19.40 -16.60 -11.05
N ASP A 728 -18.67 -16.19 -12.09
CA ASP A 728 -17.51 -16.94 -12.57
C ASP A 728 -16.29 -16.62 -11.69
N LEU A 729 -16.00 -17.52 -10.77
CA LEU A 729 -14.89 -17.41 -9.81
C LEU A 729 -13.79 -18.42 -10.13
N VAL A 730 -12.55 -18.09 -9.75
CA VAL A 730 -11.41 -19.02 -9.83
C VAL A 730 -11.72 -20.36 -9.13
N SER A 731 -12.43 -20.34 -8.01
CA SER A 731 -12.84 -21.54 -7.25
C SER A 731 -13.58 -22.57 -8.12
N SER A 732 -14.39 -22.11 -9.08
CA SER A 732 -15.17 -22.96 -9.99
C SER A 732 -14.31 -23.59 -11.11
N ARG A 733 -13.14 -23.01 -11.39
CA ARG A 733 -12.22 -23.43 -12.47
C ARG A 733 -11.09 -24.34 -11.97
N LEU A 734 -10.92 -24.49 -10.65
CA LEU A 734 -9.86 -25.30 -10.05
C LEU A 734 -9.87 -26.75 -10.56
N GLY A 735 -8.69 -27.29 -10.85
CA GLY A 735 -8.54 -28.65 -11.39
C GLY A 735 -8.77 -28.77 -12.90
N THR A 736 -9.12 -27.67 -13.58
CA THR A 736 -9.22 -27.60 -15.05
C THR A 736 -8.08 -26.77 -15.64
N PRO A 737 -7.80 -26.85 -16.95
CA PRO A 737 -6.83 -25.96 -17.61
C PRO A 737 -7.18 -24.47 -17.50
N LEU A 738 -8.47 -24.13 -17.37
CA LEU A 738 -8.97 -22.75 -17.25
C LEU A 738 -8.59 -22.06 -15.94
N GLN A 739 -7.99 -22.78 -14.99
CA GLN A 739 -7.48 -22.16 -13.76
C GLN A 739 -6.28 -21.24 -14.02
N TYR A 740 -5.59 -21.34 -15.16
CA TYR A 740 -4.39 -20.57 -15.48
C TYR A 740 -4.58 -19.50 -16.56
N ASP A 741 -5.72 -19.50 -17.25
CA ASP A 741 -5.91 -18.74 -18.49
C ASP A 741 -7.38 -18.38 -18.73
N LYS A 742 -7.65 -17.56 -19.76
CA LYS A 742 -8.97 -17.04 -20.15
C LYS A 742 -9.65 -16.29 -19.01
N PHE A 743 -8.86 -15.48 -18.31
CA PHE A 743 -9.41 -14.56 -17.33
C PHE A 743 -9.97 -13.37 -18.07
N MET A 744 -11.10 -12.85 -17.63
CA MET A 744 -11.62 -11.58 -18.09
C MET A 744 -11.67 -10.59 -16.93
N PHE A 745 -12.10 -9.38 -17.24
CA PHE A 745 -12.29 -8.27 -16.31
C PHE A 745 -13.43 -7.40 -16.84
N THR A 746 -14.06 -6.62 -15.96
CA THR A 746 -15.26 -5.84 -16.29
C THR A 746 -14.94 -4.39 -16.69
N TYR A 747 -13.80 -3.85 -16.24
CA TYR A 747 -13.34 -2.50 -16.56
C TYR A 747 -11.91 -2.52 -17.06
N ASP A 748 -11.64 -1.85 -18.18
CA ASP A 748 -10.25 -1.69 -18.62
C ASP A 748 -9.60 -0.47 -17.96
N THR A 749 -8.30 -0.31 -18.15
CA THR A 749 -7.54 0.88 -17.80
C THR A 749 -6.56 1.19 -18.92
N SER A 750 -6.40 2.44 -19.34
CA SER A 750 -5.53 2.77 -20.47
C SER A 750 -4.04 2.59 -20.17
N ASP A 751 -3.62 2.77 -18.90
CA ASP A 751 -2.26 2.51 -18.43
C ASP A 751 -2.28 2.12 -16.93
N ILE A 752 -1.68 0.97 -16.61
CA ILE A 752 -1.58 0.45 -15.25
C ILE A 752 -0.75 1.34 -14.30
N ALA A 753 0.06 2.26 -14.84
CA ALA A 753 0.91 3.19 -14.10
C ALA A 753 0.43 4.64 -14.17
N MET A 754 -0.79 4.89 -14.68
CA MET A 754 -1.33 6.23 -14.82
C MET A 754 -1.54 6.93 -13.46
N GLY A 755 -1.38 8.26 -13.44
CA GLY A 755 -1.53 9.08 -12.23
C GLY A 755 -0.20 9.55 -11.62
N PRO A 756 -0.18 9.96 -10.35
CA PRO A 756 1.03 10.35 -9.64
C PRO A 756 1.94 9.12 -9.41
N THR A 757 3.23 9.24 -9.73
CA THR A 757 4.19 8.12 -9.57
C THR A 757 4.58 7.86 -8.12
N VAL A 758 4.54 8.90 -7.29
CA VAL A 758 4.95 8.89 -5.89
C VAL A 758 3.95 9.69 -5.06
N SER A 759 3.55 9.17 -3.91
CA SER A 759 2.65 9.89 -3.00
C SER A 759 3.28 11.18 -2.47
N ALA A 760 2.48 12.25 -2.40
CA ALA A 760 2.85 13.52 -1.77
C ALA A 760 3.36 13.35 -0.33
N TYR A 761 2.93 12.29 0.37
CA TYR A 761 3.43 11.98 1.71
C TYR A 761 4.95 11.76 1.75
N LYS A 762 5.55 11.23 0.69
CA LYS A 762 7.01 11.01 0.60
C LYS A 762 7.76 12.26 0.17
N THR A 763 7.15 13.12 -0.63
CA THR A 763 7.77 14.35 -1.14
C THR A 763 7.75 15.47 -0.11
N LEU A 764 6.70 15.54 0.71
CA LEU A 764 6.60 16.48 1.83
C LEU A 764 7.67 16.21 2.89
N GLY A 765 8.31 17.28 3.37
CA GLY A 765 9.44 17.21 4.28
C GLY A 765 9.00 17.02 5.73
N SER A 766 8.69 18.12 6.40
CA SER A 766 8.45 18.11 7.85
C SER A 766 7.09 17.51 8.21
N MET A 767 6.95 16.97 9.43
CA MET A 767 5.65 16.45 9.89
C MET A 767 4.58 17.54 9.99
N VAL A 768 4.99 18.80 10.20
CA VAL A 768 4.09 19.95 10.26
C VAL A 768 3.54 20.23 8.87
N GLU A 769 4.38 20.30 7.84
CA GLU A 769 3.95 20.41 6.44
C GLU A 769 2.97 19.30 6.04
N LYS A 770 3.25 18.06 6.45
CA LYS A 770 2.36 16.91 6.17
C LYS A 770 1.00 17.06 6.83
N MET A 771 0.97 17.58 8.06
CA MET A 771 -0.27 17.81 8.79
C MET A 771 -1.06 18.98 8.16
N ASP A 772 -0.39 20.09 7.85
CA ASP A 772 -1.01 21.25 7.23
C ASP A 772 -1.62 20.89 5.87
N ALA A 773 -0.90 20.11 5.06
CA ALA A 773 -1.42 19.59 3.79
C ALA A 773 -2.61 18.63 3.98
N GLN A 774 -2.55 17.75 4.98
CA GLN A 774 -3.67 16.88 5.34
C GLN A 774 -4.93 17.68 5.74
N LEU A 775 -4.78 18.73 6.53
CA LEU A 775 -5.91 19.54 7.01
C LEU A 775 -6.44 20.48 5.91
N ALA A 776 -5.55 21.05 5.10
CA ALA A 776 -5.94 21.83 3.92
C ALA A 776 -6.76 21.00 2.92
N LEU A 777 -6.41 19.73 2.73
CA LEU A 777 -7.21 18.83 1.92
C LEU A 777 -8.57 18.51 2.58
N ALA A 778 -8.60 18.33 3.90
CA ALA A 778 -9.84 18.11 4.63
C ALA A 778 -10.82 19.30 4.50
N ASP A 779 -10.32 20.53 4.46
CA ASP A 779 -11.13 21.74 4.25
C ASP A 779 -11.75 21.82 2.85
N LYS A 780 -11.09 21.23 1.84
CA LYS A 780 -11.59 21.20 0.46
C LYS A 780 -12.68 20.15 0.23
N ILE A 781 -12.73 19.07 1.02
CA ILE A 781 -13.57 17.90 0.71
C ILE A 781 -14.91 17.95 1.46
N ARG A 782 -16.04 17.90 0.74
CA ARG A 782 -17.40 17.85 1.31
C ARG A 782 -17.63 16.70 2.29
N ALA A 783 -17.02 15.55 2.02
CA ALA A 783 -17.19 14.33 2.80
C ALA A 783 -16.34 14.27 4.08
N VAL A 784 -15.55 15.30 4.37
CA VAL A 784 -14.61 15.34 5.50
C VAL A 784 -14.99 16.48 6.43
N ASP A 785 -14.99 16.22 7.75
CA ASP A 785 -15.07 17.27 8.77
C ASP A 785 -13.66 17.56 9.27
N ALA A 786 -13.11 18.68 8.84
CA ALA A 786 -11.76 19.09 9.21
C ALA A 786 -11.57 19.25 10.73
N SER A 787 -12.62 19.63 11.47
CA SER A 787 -12.58 19.80 12.92
C SER A 787 -12.43 18.46 13.64
N ASP A 788 -13.21 17.45 13.23
CA ASP A 788 -13.11 16.09 13.75
C ASP A 788 -11.76 15.44 13.37
N VAL A 789 -11.28 15.65 12.14
CA VAL A 789 -9.97 15.17 11.69
C VAL A 789 -8.84 15.78 12.52
N ALA A 790 -8.85 17.09 12.71
CA ALA A 790 -7.86 17.79 13.54
C ALA A 790 -7.85 17.24 14.98
N GLU A 791 -9.02 17.10 15.59
CA GLU A 791 -9.14 16.57 16.95
C GLU A 791 -8.60 15.13 17.05
N ARG A 792 -8.93 14.26 16.08
CA ARG A 792 -8.43 12.88 16.07
C ARG A 792 -6.92 12.79 15.92
N VAL A 793 -6.31 13.61 15.07
CA VAL A 793 -4.84 13.67 14.93
C VAL A 793 -4.20 14.10 16.25
N LEU A 794 -4.75 15.13 16.90
CA LEU A 794 -4.24 15.62 18.19
C LEU A 794 -4.31 14.54 19.27
N VAL A 795 -5.45 13.84 19.39
CA VAL A 795 -5.70 12.84 20.43
C VAL A 795 -4.94 11.53 20.20
N SER A 796 -4.82 11.07 18.96
CA SER A 796 -4.23 9.76 18.66
C SER A 796 -2.72 9.80 18.36
N HIS A 797 -2.19 10.95 17.93
CA HIS A 797 -0.78 11.08 17.56
C HIS A 797 -0.01 12.05 18.47
N PHE A 798 -0.39 13.33 18.52
CA PHE A 798 0.43 14.36 19.17
C PHE A 798 0.40 14.30 20.70
N LEU A 799 -0.80 14.23 21.31
CA LEU A 799 -0.91 14.14 22.77
C LEU A 799 -0.20 12.90 23.33
N PRO A 800 -0.38 11.68 22.79
CA PRO A 800 0.36 10.50 23.25
C PRO A 800 1.88 10.66 23.15
N ASP A 801 2.40 11.28 22.08
CA ASP A 801 3.83 11.51 21.92
C ASP A 801 4.36 12.55 22.92
N LEU A 802 3.65 13.66 23.13
CA LEU A 802 4.03 14.67 24.12
C LEU A 802 4.04 14.10 25.54
N PHE A 803 2.97 13.39 25.95
CA PHE A 803 2.92 12.73 27.28
C PHE A 803 3.98 11.64 27.40
N GLY A 804 4.20 10.86 26.34
CA GLY A 804 5.21 9.81 26.28
C GLY A 804 6.61 10.35 26.45
N ASN A 805 6.98 11.39 25.69
CA ASN A 805 8.29 12.03 25.75
C ASN A 805 8.52 12.76 27.08
N LEU A 806 7.52 13.45 27.62
CA LEU A 806 7.60 14.07 28.95
C LEU A 806 7.84 13.03 30.05
N ARG A 807 7.09 11.92 30.03
CA ARG A 807 7.26 10.82 30.98
C ARG A 807 8.60 10.10 30.80
N ALA A 808 9.05 9.91 29.56
CA ALA A 808 10.34 9.31 29.26
C ALA A 808 11.48 10.21 29.75
N PHE A 809 11.39 11.53 29.53
CA PHE A 809 12.39 12.50 29.97
C PHE A 809 12.61 12.47 31.49
N SER A 810 11.54 12.39 32.29
CA SER A 810 11.66 12.30 33.76
C SER A 810 12.25 10.99 34.28
N ARG A 811 12.16 9.90 33.50
CA ARG A 811 12.62 8.55 33.88
C ARG A 811 13.88 8.09 33.14
N GLN A 812 14.49 8.98 32.36
CA GLN A 812 15.49 8.60 31.39
C GLN A 812 16.80 8.12 32.02
N SER A 813 17.55 7.37 31.22
CA SER A 813 18.95 7.05 31.50
C SER A 813 19.87 8.01 30.74
N THR A 814 21.14 8.02 31.12
CA THR A 814 22.18 8.78 30.39
C THR A 814 23.06 7.81 29.62
N ARG A 815 23.63 8.26 28.49
CA ARG A 815 24.55 7.46 27.68
C ARG A 815 25.84 8.21 27.36
N CYS A 816 26.95 7.49 27.25
CA CYS A 816 28.20 8.07 26.76
C CYS A 816 28.23 8.12 25.23
N ILE A 817 28.62 9.25 24.64
CA ILE A 817 28.73 9.38 23.17
C ILE A 817 29.81 8.47 22.58
N LYS A 818 30.90 8.23 23.33
CA LYS A 818 32.09 7.54 22.83
C LYS A 818 31.98 6.02 22.90
N CYS A 819 31.43 5.47 23.98
CA CYS A 819 31.34 4.02 24.20
C CYS A 819 29.91 3.47 24.30
N ASP A 820 28.89 4.33 24.15
CA ASP A 820 27.44 4.01 24.25
C ASP A 820 27.01 3.32 25.56
N GLU A 821 27.88 3.32 26.58
CA GLU A 821 27.56 2.78 27.91
C GLU A 821 26.43 3.60 28.54
N LYS A 822 25.41 2.90 29.06
CA LYS A 822 24.20 3.50 29.62
C LYS A 822 24.25 3.49 31.14
N PHE A 823 24.06 4.66 31.73
CA PHE A 823 24.01 4.84 33.18
C PHE A 823 22.59 5.20 33.60
N ARG A 824 22.05 4.44 34.56
CA ARG A 824 20.72 4.72 35.14
C ARG A 824 20.64 6.12 35.77
N ARG A 825 21.76 6.64 36.27
CA ARG A 825 21.88 7.99 36.84
C ARG A 825 23.10 8.70 36.21
N PRO A 826 23.04 10.02 36.01
CA PRO A 826 24.19 10.78 35.53
C PRO A 826 25.35 10.64 36.54
N PRO A 827 26.58 10.33 36.09
CA PRO A 827 27.76 10.42 36.93
C PRO A 827 27.94 11.87 37.41
N LEU A 828 28.22 12.07 38.70
CA LEU A 828 28.42 13.42 39.27
C LEU A 828 29.59 14.17 38.63
N THR A 829 30.55 13.44 38.07
CA THR A 829 31.71 13.98 37.34
C THR A 829 31.36 14.52 35.95
N GLY A 830 30.16 14.25 35.42
CA GLY A 830 29.74 14.62 34.07
C GLY A 830 30.43 13.85 32.94
N VAL A 831 31.39 12.97 33.26
CA VAL A 831 32.18 12.17 32.31
C VAL A 831 31.95 10.69 32.52
N CYS A 832 32.10 9.92 31.45
CA CYS A 832 31.94 8.48 31.48
C CYS A 832 33.09 7.84 32.28
N PRO A 833 32.80 7.05 33.33
CA PRO A 833 33.83 6.40 34.13
C PRO A 833 34.65 5.36 33.36
N LYS A 834 34.16 4.88 32.21
CA LYS A 834 34.81 3.83 31.41
C LYS A 834 35.78 4.37 30.36
N CYS A 835 35.48 5.52 29.76
CA CYS A 835 36.23 6.04 28.62
C CYS A 835 36.53 7.55 28.66
N GLY A 836 36.12 8.26 29.72
CA GLY A 836 36.27 9.71 29.86
C GLY A 836 35.39 10.56 28.93
N GLY A 837 34.57 9.94 28.09
CA GLY A 837 33.71 10.66 27.14
C GLY A 837 32.53 11.39 27.79
N ARG A 838 31.99 12.39 27.09
CA ARG A 838 30.82 13.16 27.55
C ARG A 838 29.58 12.28 27.69
N VAL A 839 28.86 12.46 28.79
CA VAL A 839 27.60 11.79 29.08
C VAL A 839 26.44 12.72 28.71
N ILE A 840 25.48 12.21 27.94
CA ILE A 840 24.31 12.95 27.49
C ILE A 840 23.01 12.26 27.92
N LEU A 841 21.95 13.06 27.99
CA LEU A 841 20.58 12.58 28.13
C LEU A 841 20.18 11.77 26.89
N THR A 842 19.28 10.80 27.08
CA THR A 842 18.76 9.97 25.98
C THR A 842 17.57 10.63 25.30
N VAL A 843 16.80 11.43 26.04
CA VAL A 843 15.70 12.26 25.57
C VAL A 843 16.05 13.72 25.85
N HIS A 844 16.06 14.54 24.80
CA HIS A 844 16.36 15.97 24.89
C HIS A 844 15.08 16.81 25.05
N GLU A 845 15.20 17.99 25.63
CA GLU A 845 14.08 18.94 25.79
C GLU A 845 13.37 19.23 24.47
N GLY A 846 14.11 19.43 23.38
CA GLY A 846 13.53 19.69 22.06
C GLY A 846 12.61 18.56 21.57
N ALA A 847 12.85 17.31 21.97
CA ALA A 847 11.95 16.20 21.64
C ALA A 847 10.62 16.29 22.41
N VAL A 848 10.63 16.83 23.63
CA VAL A 848 9.42 17.04 24.45
C VAL A 848 8.60 18.22 23.93
N LYS A 849 9.25 19.30 23.47
CA LYS A 849 8.59 20.52 22.97
C LYS A 849 8.12 20.43 21.52
N LYS A 850 8.54 19.41 20.76
CA LYS A 850 8.43 19.32 19.29
C LYS A 850 7.05 19.66 18.70
N TYR A 851 5.96 19.22 19.33
CA TYR A 851 4.59 19.37 18.81
C TYR A 851 3.70 20.31 19.62
N LEU A 852 4.18 20.93 20.69
CA LEU A 852 3.33 21.69 21.59
C LEU A 852 2.69 22.91 20.92
N GLU A 853 3.50 23.75 20.27
CA GLU A 853 3.02 24.99 19.65
C GLU A 853 2.13 24.70 18.43
N VAL A 854 2.49 23.68 17.65
CA VAL A 854 1.68 23.20 16.52
C VAL A 854 0.32 22.70 17.01
N SER A 855 0.30 21.91 18.09
CA SER A 855 -0.95 21.40 18.68
C SER A 855 -1.87 22.51 19.16
N LYS A 856 -1.31 23.57 19.77
CA LYS A 856 -2.09 24.74 20.20
C LYS A 856 -2.69 25.49 19.00
N LYS A 857 -1.89 25.74 17.97
CA LYS A 857 -2.33 26.42 16.75
C LYS A 857 -3.51 25.68 16.11
N VAL A 858 -3.36 24.38 15.85
CA VAL A 858 -4.41 23.53 15.26
C VAL A 858 -5.67 23.50 16.12
N ALA A 859 -5.51 23.42 17.45
CA ALA A 859 -6.66 23.40 18.35
C ALA A 859 -7.46 24.72 18.32
N VAL A 860 -6.82 25.85 18.05
CA VAL A 860 -7.49 27.14 17.88
C VAL A 860 -8.13 27.21 16.48
N ASP A 861 -7.34 26.99 15.43
CA ASP A 861 -7.74 27.17 14.03
C ASP A 861 -8.95 26.30 13.64
N TYR A 862 -8.98 25.04 14.10
CA TYR A 862 -10.01 24.05 13.74
C TYR A 862 -11.12 23.87 14.79
N ASN A 863 -11.25 24.80 15.72
CA ASN A 863 -12.28 24.80 16.75
C ASN A 863 -12.54 23.46 17.48
N VAL A 864 -11.46 22.75 17.85
CA VAL A 864 -11.57 21.42 18.50
C VAL A 864 -12.24 21.49 19.88
N SER A 865 -12.67 20.35 20.41
CA SER A 865 -13.39 20.31 21.69
C SER A 865 -12.64 21.01 22.83
N ALA A 866 -13.41 21.65 23.72
CA ALA A 866 -12.87 22.35 24.88
C ALA A 866 -12.01 21.43 25.77
N TYR A 867 -12.38 20.15 25.87
CA TYR A 867 -11.60 19.16 26.60
C TYR A 867 -10.21 18.95 26.01
N THR A 868 -10.12 18.78 24.69
CA THR A 868 -8.83 18.59 23.99
C THR A 868 -7.96 19.84 24.10
N ARG A 869 -8.54 21.04 23.98
CA ARG A 869 -7.84 22.32 24.20
C ARG A 869 -7.23 22.41 25.60
N GLN A 870 -8.03 22.16 26.64
CA GLN A 870 -7.56 22.20 28.02
C GLN A 870 -6.42 21.21 28.28
N ARG A 871 -6.46 20.01 27.67
CA ARG A 871 -5.37 19.04 27.80
C ARG A 871 -4.06 19.53 27.20
N ILE A 872 -4.11 20.21 26.05
CA ILE A 872 -2.93 20.79 25.39
C ILE A 872 -2.37 21.96 26.20
N GLU A 873 -3.23 22.77 26.81
CA GLU A 873 -2.81 23.85 27.70
C GLU A 873 -2.13 23.31 28.97
N LEU A 874 -2.74 22.31 29.63
CA LEU A 874 -2.20 21.68 30.83
C LEU A 874 -0.83 21.06 30.58
N ILE A 875 -0.66 20.29 29.50
CA ILE A 875 0.66 19.72 29.18
C ILE A 875 1.68 20.81 28.83
N GLY A 876 1.23 21.92 28.24
CA GLY A 876 2.07 23.10 28.02
C GLY A 876 2.57 23.72 29.32
N LEU A 877 1.70 23.81 30.34
CA LEU A 877 2.07 24.26 31.68
C LEU A 877 3.05 23.30 32.37
N ASP A 878 2.80 21.98 32.26
CA ASP A 878 3.70 20.96 32.82
C ASP A 878 5.10 21.01 32.20
N ILE A 879 5.17 21.17 30.87
CA ILE A 879 6.44 21.31 30.15
C ILE A 879 7.16 22.59 30.58
N LYS A 880 6.46 23.73 30.67
CA LYS A 880 7.06 24.98 31.14
C LYS A 880 7.58 24.85 32.57
N SER A 881 6.77 24.32 33.48
CA SER A 881 7.15 24.09 34.89
C SER A 881 8.39 23.19 35.04
N LEU A 882 8.56 22.20 34.16
CA LEU A 882 9.71 21.29 34.22
C LEU A 882 11.02 21.93 33.76
N PHE A 883 10.98 22.80 32.74
CA PHE A 883 12.18 23.32 32.06
C PHE A 883 12.50 24.78 32.39
N GLU A 884 11.50 25.61 32.69
CA GLU A 884 11.70 27.00 33.06
C GLU A 884 11.93 27.10 34.57
N ASN A 885 13.09 27.61 34.96
CA ASN A 885 13.38 27.95 36.35
C ASN A 885 13.07 29.45 36.52
N ASP A 886 12.07 29.79 37.33
CA ASP A 886 11.62 31.18 37.55
C ASP A 886 12.74 32.14 38.02
N LYS A 887 13.87 31.59 38.50
CA LYS A 887 15.05 32.37 38.92
C LYS A 887 15.99 32.80 37.80
N SER A 888 15.86 32.26 36.58
CA SER A 888 16.78 32.48 35.46
C SER A 888 16.06 32.67 34.13
N LYS A 889 15.00 33.49 34.10
CA LYS A 889 14.31 33.85 32.86
C LYS A 889 15.12 34.88 32.07
N GLN A 890 15.50 34.54 30.84
CA GLN A 890 15.98 35.51 29.85
C GLN A 890 14.74 36.14 29.21
N THR A 891 14.38 37.35 29.63
CA THR A 891 13.26 38.10 29.05
C THR A 891 13.65 38.68 27.70
N GLY A 892 12.72 38.60 26.74
CA GLY A 892 12.87 39.32 25.47
C GLY A 892 12.75 40.82 25.69
N LEU A 893 13.43 41.62 24.88
CA LEU A 893 13.39 43.09 25.00
C LEU A 893 11.95 43.65 24.94
N SER A 894 11.05 42.97 24.22
CA SER A 894 9.63 43.30 24.06
C SER A 894 8.75 42.96 25.25
N GLU A 895 9.20 42.10 26.17
CA GLU A 895 8.53 41.89 27.47
C GLU A 895 9.08 42.83 28.55
N PHE A 896 10.18 43.54 28.25
CA PHE A 896 10.84 44.49 29.16
C PHE A 896 10.47 45.95 28.86
N MET A 897 10.12 46.25 27.61
CA MET A 897 9.47 47.51 27.19
C MET A 897 7.97 47.43 27.43
#